data_AF-A0A7C2KQQ7-F1
#
_entry.id   AF-A0A7C2KQQ7-F1
#
_cell.length_a   1.000
_cell.length_b   1.000
_cell.length_c   1.000
_cell.angle_alpha   90.00
_cell.angle_beta   90.00
_cell.angle_gamma   90.00
#
_symmetry.space_group_name_H-M   'P 1'
#
loop_
_entity.id
_entity.type
_entity.pdbx_description
1 polymer ?
#
loop_
_entity_poly.entity_id
_entity_poly.type
_entity_poly.pdbx_seq_one_letter_code
_entity_poly.pdbx_strand_id
1 'polypeptide(L)'
;MDDLIAELIDLPEAEWPGWLTTHASRLSLETVARLKQRSDQFIKSDSARADRISRAAIAVAEQLPTEPIARALAYWARGNWAVYRRPEEAVDLYQKALVVYEQIGDSEAIARLSSNLIFACTTLGRFADALAFAERAQRLLEEIAAGPVIYRVNFGMNYGLLLYECGHYQEALDVNEKMIALARDHGLQEEWAELQVNQAFTMAAMGRLAECEQLLIDSRQRLEQLTPKPVLTIARIDLNLGDYYSATANLSAALNHFRDASKGFQEENVAMDYATVLLYEANLLKRLGALREARRAYDRAYQAFREYNLTQYAAQALLAGAAVRREINPADPELPEMLNRACDMFTNLQLPIWRNETLLEQARLAFLLGNYAQAEALLTTAWSADTVLHLTIAHQLLWGRLRMAQGDEAGALTAFTSALTQSQNGAHIWSEREALVALGNLLAARQPDSAIQYLQDAVRIDELMRAELSVAELTADFQSRRNDALPLLAKLERQTGHLQTALQTVWRWKGGALIDLIRRHDGYTDVNPTIAQLQQRIAVLRWELERKQRDDESEERLDELRRQIRDLEAQAYHERRYHIHKPGQSDASIYNWQAVLSKLDADCLVEYVSIDDELYAWCITRNGDCTVTTLGSTSTISELLQRLELKNLNALRLNDEQRQQRGETLIRDARVLLQRLYRTLIEPLPIPVEGKLLIAPCAPIHLAPFAALWDGNNYLMERYLIEQIPTGALLGISVPAGPSGPALVIGASADGMLAAVQREINAIAGILPDAQVYLDDPAALTALHNLTTAPRILHFSAHTTFDEEPTIFAGLHLADRTFTIEECYRLNLAGTELVTLNGCTTAYGMESGGALIAFQSAFLIAGAQRLLVSLWPIKDEPAAGLMAHFYQNLMQTQSPAVALRQTQRDLLHDPALAHPAIWSAFAVMRR
;
A
#
# COMPACT_ATOMS: atom_id res chain seq x y z
N MET A 1 -27.48 38.01 26.63
CA MET A 1 -27.90 36.60 26.80
C MET A 1 -26.75 35.66 26.47
N ASP A 2 -25.98 35.91 25.42
CA ASP A 2 -24.82 35.08 25.05
C ASP A 2 -23.69 35.08 26.10
N ASP A 3 -23.47 36.22 26.79
CA ASP A 3 -22.53 36.31 27.91
C ASP A 3 -22.99 35.47 29.12
N LEU A 4 -24.30 35.49 29.40
CA LEU A 4 -24.92 34.69 30.47
C LEU A 4 -24.77 33.18 30.20
N ILE A 5 -24.93 32.78 28.93
CA ILE A 5 -24.75 31.39 28.50
C ILE A 5 -23.26 31.01 28.53
N ALA A 6 -22.36 31.89 28.10
CA ALA A 6 -20.92 31.64 28.13
C ALA A 6 -20.42 31.44 29.57
N GLU A 7 -20.86 32.30 30.50
CA GLU A 7 -20.52 32.20 31.92
C GLU A 7 -20.94 30.84 32.52
N LEU A 8 -22.18 30.38 32.26
CA LEU A 8 -22.65 29.06 32.70
C LEU A 8 -21.84 27.91 32.07
N ILE A 9 -21.57 28.00 30.76
CA ILE A 9 -20.82 26.96 30.06
C ILE A 9 -19.40 26.88 30.58
N ASP A 10 -18.75 27.96 31.02
CA ASP A 10 -17.36 27.91 31.47
C ASP A 10 -17.24 27.42 32.93
N LEU A 11 -18.26 27.63 33.77
CA LEU A 11 -18.28 27.22 35.19
C LEU A 11 -18.30 25.69 35.41
N PRO A 12 -17.51 25.16 36.36
CA PRO A 12 -17.56 23.75 36.72
C PRO A 12 -18.99 23.28 37.02
N GLU A 13 -19.36 22.09 36.57
CA GLU A 13 -20.75 21.58 36.68
C GLU A 13 -21.24 21.51 38.13
N ALA A 14 -20.34 21.28 39.08
CA ALA A 14 -20.62 21.31 40.52
C ALA A 14 -21.11 22.69 41.03
N GLU A 15 -20.79 23.77 40.33
CA GLU A 15 -21.15 25.15 40.69
C GLU A 15 -22.46 25.61 40.03
N TRP A 16 -22.98 24.85 39.04
CA TRP A 16 -24.20 25.19 38.31
C TRP A 16 -25.40 25.44 39.21
N PRO A 17 -25.70 24.64 40.27
CA PRO A 17 -26.89 24.88 41.10
C PRO A 17 -26.89 26.26 41.77
N GLY A 18 -25.74 26.70 42.28
CA GLY A 18 -25.60 28.02 42.91
C GLY A 18 -25.71 29.17 41.90
N TRP A 19 -25.09 28.99 40.73
CA TRP A 19 -25.17 29.98 39.66
C TRP A 19 -26.59 30.12 39.10
N LEU A 20 -27.28 29.00 38.84
CA LEU A 20 -28.66 28.96 38.32
C LEU A 20 -29.64 29.63 39.29
N THR A 21 -29.47 29.40 40.59
CA THR A 21 -30.28 30.06 41.63
C THR A 21 -30.10 31.57 41.60
N THR A 22 -28.85 32.04 41.46
CA THR A 22 -28.51 33.48 41.45
C THR A 22 -29.04 34.18 40.20
N HIS A 23 -29.14 33.46 39.08
CA HIS A 23 -29.52 34.00 37.78
C HIS A 23 -30.94 33.63 37.32
N ALA A 24 -31.73 32.96 38.16
CA ALA A 24 -33.04 32.41 37.81
C ALA A 24 -33.99 33.42 37.15
N SER A 25 -33.99 34.68 37.61
CA SER A 25 -34.82 35.77 37.06
C SER A 25 -34.44 36.20 35.63
N ARG A 26 -33.28 35.78 35.13
CA ARG A 26 -32.76 36.08 33.79
C ARG A 26 -32.86 34.88 32.84
N LEU A 27 -33.28 33.71 33.34
CA LEU A 27 -33.47 32.51 32.53
C LEU A 27 -34.85 32.53 31.85
N SER A 28 -34.91 32.02 30.62
CA SER A 28 -36.14 32.02 29.82
C SER A 28 -36.11 30.88 28.81
N LEU A 29 -37.24 30.65 28.14
CA LEU A 29 -37.32 29.73 27.00
C LEU A 29 -36.27 30.05 25.92
N GLU A 30 -36.03 31.34 25.66
CA GLU A 30 -35.01 31.78 24.68
C GLU A 30 -33.60 31.36 25.11
N THR A 31 -33.30 31.37 26.40
CA THR A 31 -32.01 30.88 26.93
C THR A 31 -31.78 29.42 26.56
N VAL A 32 -32.82 28.57 26.71
CA VAL A 32 -32.74 27.15 26.34
C VAL A 32 -32.67 26.97 24.83
N ALA A 33 -33.42 27.75 24.06
CA ALA A 33 -33.36 27.71 22.59
C ALA A 33 -31.96 28.05 22.06
N ARG A 34 -31.29 29.06 22.64
CA ARG A 34 -29.90 29.41 22.30
C ARG A 34 -28.90 28.35 22.73
N LEU A 35 -29.09 27.74 23.90
CA LEU A 35 -28.28 26.60 24.35
C LEU A 35 -28.43 25.41 23.39
N LYS A 36 -29.64 25.09 22.95
CA LYS A 36 -29.88 24.07 21.92
C LYS A 36 -29.16 24.41 20.62
N GLN A 37 -29.30 25.63 20.12
CA GLN A 37 -28.64 26.07 18.88
C GLN A 37 -27.11 25.97 18.99
N ARG A 38 -26.52 26.43 20.10
CA ARG A 38 -25.09 26.29 20.37
C ARG A 38 -24.67 24.83 20.48
N SER A 39 -25.45 24.00 21.16
CA SER A 39 -25.20 22.55 21.25
C SER A 39 -25.13 21.97 19.85
N ASP A 40 -26.15 22.20 19.02
CA ASP A 40 -26.26 21.71 17.66
C ASP A 40 -25.06 22.13 16.77
N GLN A 41 -24.55 23.36 16.96
CA GLN A 41 -23.36 23.86 16.27
C GLN A 41 -22.08 23.09 16.63
N PHE A 42 -21.96 22.58 17.86
CA PHE A 42 -20.78 21.87 18.33
C PHE A 42 -20.89 20.34 18.23
N ILE A 43 -22.07 19.75 17.93
CA ILE A 43 -22.24 18.29 17.89
C ILE A 43 -21.23 17.63 16.95
N LYS A 44 -21.00 18.26 15.79
CA LYS A 44 -20.10 17.77 14.74
C LYS A 44 -18.60 18.10 15.03
N SER A 45 -18.27 19.21 15.70
CA SER A 45 -16.87 19.71 15.85
C SER A 45 -16.28 19.61 17.27
N ASP A 46 -17.08 19.67 18.33
CA ASP A 46 -16.60 19.56 19.72
C ASP A 46 -17.67 18.85 20.57
N SER A 47 -17.67 17.52 20.51
CA SER A 47 -18.68 16.69 21.14
C SER A 47 -18.67 16.78 22.67
N ALA A 48 -17.51 17.05 23.30
CA ALA A 48 -17.42 17.24 24.74
C ALA A 48 -18.04 18.58 25.16
N ARG A 49 -17.85 19.62 24.36
CA ARG A 49 -18.53 20.90 24.57
C ARG A 49 -20.02 20.80 24.27
N ALA A 50 -20.43 20.10 23.23
CA ALA A 50 -21.84 19.83 22.94
C ALA A 50 -22.51 19.04 24.07
N ASP A 51 -21.85 18.03 24.63
CA ASP A 51 -22.30 17.29 25.83
C ASP A 51 -22.60 18.27 26.97
N ARG A 52 -21.61 19.10 27.31
CA ARG A 52 -21.73 20.08 28.39
C ARG A 52 -22.85 21.09 28.15
N ILE A 53 -22.95 21.64 26.94
CA ILE A 53 -23.99 22.61 26.58
C ILE A 53 -25.38 21.96 26.63
N SER A 54 -25.52 20.72 26.15
CA SER A 54 -26.79 19.99 26.20
C SER A 54 -27.24 19.69 27.64
N ARG A 55 -26.31 19.38 28.55
CA ARG A 55 -26.58 19.23 29.99
C ARG A 55 -26.94 20.57 30.64
N ALA A 56 -26.26 21.65 30.27
CA ALA A 56 -26.61 23.00 30.71
C ALA A 56 -28.02 23.38 30.24
N ALA A 57 -28.43 22.99 29.03
CA ALA A 57 -29.79 23.19 28.53
C ALA A 57 -30.85 22.50 29.42
N ILE A 58 -30.58 21.27 29.86
CA ILE A 58 -31.44 20.54 30.82
C ILE A 58 -31.50 21.29 32.15
N ALA A 59 -30.35 21.65 32.72
CA ALA A 59 -30.28 22.32 34.01
C ALA A 59 -31.00 23.69 34.01
N VAL A 60 -30.91 24.45 32.91
CA VAL A 60 -31.66 25.71 32.73
C VAL A 60 -33.16 25.45 32.58
N ALA A 61 -33.55 24.43 31.81
CA ALA A 61 -34.97 24.09 31.63
C ALA A 61 -35.65 23.64 32.94
N GLU A 62 -34.91 23.02 33.86
CA GLU A 62 -35.42 22.65 35.19
C GLU A 62 -35.77 23.87 36.06
N GLN A 63 -35.15 25.03 35.81
CA GLN A 63 -35.50 26.29 36.47
C GLN A 63 -36.78 26.93 35.90
N LEU A 64 -37.34 26.36 34.83
CA LEU A 64 -38.53 26.86 34.13
C LEU A 64 -39.67 25.81 34.17
N PRO A 65 -40.15 25.39 35.36
CA PRO A 65 -41.07 24.27 35.50
C PRO A 65 -42.45 24.50 34.87
N THR A 66 -42.84 25.76 34.63
CA THR A 66 -44.10 26.14 33.97
C THR A 66 -43.99 26.21 32.45
N GLU A 67 -42.79 26.02 31.88
CA GLU A 67 -42.52 26.12 30.44
C GLU A 67 -42.18 24.73 29.85
N PRO A 68 -43.19 23.90 29.49
CA PRO A 68 -42.94 22.54 29.01
C PRO A 68 -42.09 22.49 27.73
N ILE A 69 -42.17 23.53 26.88
CA ILE A 69 -41.36 23.65 25.66
C ILE A 69 -39.86 23.78 25.99
N ALA A 70 -39.50 24.44 27.10
CA ALA A 70 -38.10 24.55 27.52
C ALA A 70 -37.50 23.17 27.78
N ARG A 71 -38.22 22.30 28.49
CA ARG A 71 -37.80 20.91 28.70
C ARG A 71 -37.73 20.11 27.40
N ALA A 72 -38.69 20.27 26.50
CA ALA A 72 -38.68 19.60 25.20
C ALA A 72 -37.47 20.02 24.34
N LEU A 73 -37.12 21.31 24.29
CA LEU A 73 -35.93 21.80 23.60
C LEU A 73 -34.63 21.28 24.21
N ALA A 74 -34.56 21.20 25.54
CA ALA A 74 -33.41 20.65 26.24
C ALA A 74 -33.23 19.15 25.98
N TYR A 75 -34.32 18.37 26.03
CA TYR A 75 -34.29 16.95 25.64
C TYR A 75 -33.92 16.77 24.17
N TRP A 76 -34.39 17.64 23.28
CA TRP A 76 -33.99 17.61 21.88
C TRP A 76 -32.49 17.89 21.72
N ALA A 77 -31.96 18.94 22.35
CA ALA A 77 -30.52 19.24 22.33
C ALA A 77 -29.68 18.06 22.83
N ARG A 78 -30.11 17.46 23.95
CA ARG A 78 -29.47 16.28 24.53
C ARG A 78 -29.58 15.06 23.62
N GLY A 79 -30.74 14.82 23.02
CA GLY A 79 -30.97 13.74 22.08
C GLY A 79 -30.08 13.86 20.85
N ASN A 80 -29.93 15.07 20.29
CA ASN A 80 -29.06 15.33 19.15
C ASN A 80 -27.60 15.01 19.45
N TRP A 81 -27.12 15.31 20.67
CA TRP A 81 -25.80 14.88 21.11
C TRP A 81 -25.74 13.36 21.35
N ALA A 82 -26.74 12.80 22.03
CA ALA A 82 -26.76 11.41 22.45
C ALA A 82 -26.89 10.44 21.27
N VAL A 83 -27.53 10.83 20.16
CA VAL A 83 -27.85 9.90 19.06
C VAL A 83 -26.62 9.24 18.44
N TYR A 84 -25.45 9.90 18.50
CA TYR A 84 -24.19 9.39 17.96
C TYR A 84 -23.39 8.54 18.96
N ARG A 85 -23.86 8.36 20.19
CA ARG A 85 -23.08 7.70 21.27
C ARG A 85 -23.89 6.79 22.18
N ARG A 86 -25.18 7.10 22.35
CA ARG A 86 -26.15 6.47 23.25
C ARG A 86 -27.52 6.52 22.58
N PRO A 87 -27.70 5.80 21.47
CA PRO A 87 -28.90 5.91 20.66
C PRO A 87 -30.18 5.54 21.43
N GLU A 88 -30.12 4.67 22.44
CA GLU A 88 -31.26 4.39 23.34
C GLU A 88 -31.63 5.59 24.21
N GLU A 89 -30.63 6.29 24.78
CA GLU A 89 -30.85 7.55 25.52
C GLU A 89 -31.50 8.59 24.59
N ALA A 90 -31.00 8.68 23.35
CA ALA A 90 -31.54 9.60 22.35
C ALA A 90 -33.00 9.31 22.01
N VAL A 91 -33.38 8.04 21.80
CA VAL A 91 -34.78 7.66 21.53
C VAL A 91 -35.69 8.08 22.68
N ASP A 92 -35.33 7.81 23.93
CA ASP A 92 -36.12 8.22 25.10
C ASP A 92 -36.26 9.75 25.18
N LEU A 93 -35.17 10.48 24.99
CA LEU A 93 -35.17 11.94 25.01
C LEU A 93 -36.01 12.55 23.88
N TYR A 94 -35.88 12.04 22.66
CA TYR A 94 -36.69 12.49 21.53
C TYR A 94 -38.16 12.18 21.74
N GLN A 95 -38.52 11.01 22.28
CA GLN A 95 -39.90 10.66 22.60
C GLN A 95 -40.47 11.59 23.69
N LYS A 96 -39.70 11.92 24.73
CA LYS A 96 -40.10 12.90 25.75
C LYS A 96 -40.36 14.28 25.15
N ALA A 97 -39.51 14.73 24.22
CA ALA A 97 -39.73 15.98 23.50
C ALA A 97 -40.97 15.89 22.59
N LEU A 98 -41.14 14.79 21.87
CA LEU A 98 -42.23 14.55 20.92
C LEU A 98 -43.59 14.67 21.59
N VAL A 99 -43.78 14.09 22.78
CA VAL A 99 -45.04 14.16 23.55
C VAL A 99 -45.46 15.61 23.82
N VAL A 100 -44.51 16.50 24.12
CA VAL A 100 -44.82 17.92 24.37
C VAL A 100 -45.29 18.61 23.10
N TYR A 101 -44.59 18.38 21.98
CA TYR A 101 -44.94 18.98 20.69
C TYR A 101 -46.25 18.43 20.12
N GLU A 102 -46.59 17.17 20.40
CA GLU A 102 -47.90 16.58 20.12
C GLU A 102 -49.04 17.27 20.86
N GLN A 103 -48.86 17.54 22.16
CA GLN A 103 -49.88 18.18 22.99
C GLN A 103 -50.21 19.60 22.53
N ILE A 104 -49.22 20.32 22.00
CA ILE A 104 -49.40 21.69 21.51
C ILE A 104 -49.72 21.76 20.00
N GLY A 105 -49.69 20.62 19.29
CA GLY A 105 -50.03 20.53 17.87
C GLY A 105 -49.00 21.13 16.92
N ASP A 106 -47.70 21.11 17.27
CA ASP A 106 -46.62 21.62 16.41
C ASP A 106 -46.19 20.58 15.38
N SER A 107 -46.88 20.55 14.24
CA SER A 107 -46.61 19.60 13.15
C SER A 107 -45.17 19.65 12.63
N GLU A 108 -44.51 20.82 12.66
CA GLU A 108 -43.14 20.96 12.18
C GLU A 108 -42.15 20.28 13.14
N ALA A 109 -42.23 20.59 14.44
CA ALA A 109 -41.38 19.97 15.45
C ALA A 109 -41.61 18.46 15.51
N ILE A 110 -42.86 18.00 15.39
CA ILE A 110 -43.22 16.57 15.35
C ILE A 110 -42.55 15.89 14.15
N ALA A 111 -42.62 16.47 12.95
CA ALA A 111 -42.00 15.91 11.76
C ALA A 111 -40.47 15.80 11.88
N ARG A 112 -39.83 16.84 12.43
CA ARG A 112 -38.37 16.89 12.62
C ARG A 112 -37.89 15.89 13.69
N LEU A 113 -38.57 15.82 14.83
CA LEU A 113 -38.26 14.82 15.86
C LEU A 113 -38.51 13.40 15.36
N SER A 114 -39.59 13.18 14.60
CA SER A 114 -39.84 11.89 13.95
C SER A 114 -38.71 11.54 12.97
N SER A 115 -38.19 12.51 12.21
CA SER A 115 -37.03 12.29 11.32
C SER A 115 -35.75 11.94 12.08
N ASN A 116 -35.50 12.55 13.24
CA ASN A 116 -34.37 12.18 14.10
C ASN A 116 -34.55 10.79 14.74
N LEU A 117 -35.79 10.43 15.08
CA LEU A 117 -36.14 9.11 15.59
C LEU A 117 -35.97 8.01 14.53
N ILE A 118 -36.20 8.30 13.24
CA ILE A 118 -35.85 7.37 12.15
C ILE A 118 -34.37 7.00 12.26
N PHE A 119 -33.47 7.98 12.28
CA PHE A 119 -32.03 7.73 12.38
C PHE A 119 -31.68 6.92 13.64
N ALA A 120 -32.14 7.37 14.81
CA ALA A 120 -31.85 6.69 16.08
C ALA A 120 -32.37 5.24 16.12
N CYS A 121 -33.59 5.00 15.64
CA CYS A 121 -34.16 3.65 15.60
C CYS A 121 -33.49 2.78 14.54
N THR A 122 -33.09 3.33 13.39
CA THR A 122 -32.31 2.62 12.36
C THR A 122 -30.97 2.17 12.91
N THR A 123 -30.23 3.04 13.60
CA THR A 123 -28.96 2.69 14.28
C THR A 123 -29.12 1.57 15.30
N LEU A 124 -30.28 1.49 15.96
CA LEU A 124 -30.61 0.43 16.93
C LEU A 124 -31.14 -0.86 16.29
N GLY A 125 -31.24 -0.94 14.96
CA GLY A 125 -31.89 -2.06 14.26
C GLY A 125 -33.40 -2.16 14.51
N ARG A 126 -34.04 -1.14 15.08
CA ARG A 126 -35.49 -1.07 15.36
C ARG A 126 -36.26 -0.62 14.13
N PHE A 127 -36.14 -1.37 13.04
CA PHE A 127 -36.67 -0.98 11.72
C PHE A 127 -38.18 -0.78 11.69
N ALA A 128 -38.95 -1.58 12.45
CA ALA A 128 -40.40 -1.42 12.53
C ALA A 128 -40.80 -0.06 13.15
N ASP A 129 -40.10 0.36 14.20
CA ASP A 129 -40.34 1.66 14.84
C ASP A 129 -39.92 2.79 13.90
N ALA A 130 -38.75 2.64 13.25
CA ALA A 130 -38.26 3.62 12.27
C ALA A 130 -39.23 3.80 11.09
N LEU A 131 -39.81 2.71 10.56
CA LEU A 131 -40.82 2.75 9.50
C LEU A 131 -42.09 3.46 9.97
N ALA A 132 -42.55 3.22 11.21
CA ALA A 132 -43.71 3.92 11.77
C ALA A 132 -43.45 5.44 11.91
N PHE A 133 -42.24 5.83 12.34
CA PHE A 133 -41.85 7.23 12.36
C PHE A 133 -41.69 7.82 10.95
N ALA A 134 -41.25 7.03 9.97
CA ALA A 134 -41.14 7.46 8.59
C ALA A 134 -42.51 7.76 7.97
N GLU A 135 -43.50 6.86 8.12
CA GLU A 135 -44.87 7.08 7.67
C GLU A 135 -45.51 8.32 8.31
N ARG A 136 -45.18 8.56 9.58
CA ARG A 136 -45.66 9.73 10.32
C ARG A 136 -45.03 11.02 9.82
N ALA A 137 -43.70 11.05 9.72
CA ALA A 137 -42.95 12.22 9.26
C ALA A 137 -43.33 12.59 7.83
N GLN A 138 -43.48 11.60 6.95
CA GLN A 138 -43.87 11.81 5.56
C GLN A 138 -45.23 12.52 5.44
N ARG A 139 -46.27 12.02 6.12
CA ARG A 139 -47.60 12.65 6.11
C ARG A 139 -47.56 14.10 6.58
N LEU A 140 -46.88 14.35 7.69
CA LEU A 140 -46.78 15.71 8.24
C LEU A 140 -46.01 16.64 7.32
N LEU A 141 -44.92 16.17 6.69
CA LEU A 141 -44.11 16.95 5.74
C LEU A 141 -44.87 17.27 4.45
N GLU A 142 -45.79 16.42 4.01
CA GLU A 142 -46.72 16.69 2.91
C GLU A 142 -47.73 17.79 3.28
N GLU A 143 -48.25 17.76 4.52
CA GLU A 143 -49.16 18.81 5.03
C GLU A 143 -48.48 20.17 5.19
N ILE A 144 -47.20 20.20 5.58
CA ILE A 144 -46.39 21.42 5.70
C ILE A 144 -45.53 21.70 4.46
N ALA A 145 -46.00 21.34 3.26
CA ALA A 145 -45.23 21.49 2.01
C ALA A 145 -44.66 22.90 1.76
N ALA A 146 -45.24 23.95 2.34
CA ALA A 146 -44.74 25.34 2.27
C ALA A 146 -43.56 25.65 3.23
N GLY A 147 -43.20 24.72 4.12
CA GLY A 147 -42.11 24.88 5.09
C GLY A 147 -40.70 24.76 4.48
N PRO A 148 -39.64 24.99 5.27
CA PRO A 148 -38.25 24.93 4.82
C PRO A 148 -37.90 23.61 4.13
N VAL A 149 -37.36 23.70 2.91
CA VAL A 149 -37.03 22.55 2.06
C VAL A 149 -36.07 21.58 2.75
N ILE A 150 -35.17 22.12 3.58
CA ILE A 150 -34.18 21.36 4.35
C ILE A 150 -34.80 20.24 5.20
N TYR A 151 -36.02 20.42 5.71
CA TYR A 151 -36.67 19.38 6.53
C TYR A 151 -37.07 18.16 5.70
N ARG A 152 -37.51 18.37 4.45
CA ARG A 152 -37.80 17.26 3.53
C ARG A 152 -36.54 16.55 3.08
N VAL A 153 -35.47 17.30 2.84
CA VAL A 153 -34.15 16.77 2.47
C VAL A 153 -33.59 15.91 3.59
N ASN A 154 -33.58 16.40 4.84
CA ASN A 154 -33.09 15.64 6.00
C ASN A 154 -33.95 14.41 6.30
N PHE A 155 -35.28 14.52 6.17
CA PHE A 155 -36.17 13.37 6.25
C PHE A 155 -35.80 12.30 5.21
N GLY A 156 -35.69 12.70 3.93
CA GLY A 156 -35.39 11.77 2.86
C GLY A 156 -34.00 11.16 2.97
N MET A 157 -33.02 11.88 3.53
CA MET A 157 -31.70 11.34 3.87
C MET A 157 -31.79 10.20 4.89
N ASN A 158 -32.50 10.41 5.99
CA ASN A 158 -32.69 9.39 7.03
C ASN A 158 -33.58 8.24 6.55
N TYR A 159 -34.60 8.52 5.73
CA TYR A 159 -35.49 7.51 5.18
C TYR A 159 -34.79 6.66 4.12
N GLY A 160 -33.97 7.26 3.24
CA GLY A 160 -33.12 6.54 2.30
C GLY A 160 -32.14 5.60 3.01
N LEU A 161 -31.53 6.06 4.11
CA LEU A 161 -30.70 5.22 4.97
C LEU A 161 -31.50 4.06 5.60
N LEU A 162 -32.70 4.32 6.14
CA LEU A 162 -33.57 3.25 6.66
C LEU A 162 -33.88 2.20 5.58
N LEU A 163 -34.25 2.62 4.38
CA LEU A 163 -34.53 1.71 3.27
C LEU A 163 -33.29 0.90 2.88
N TYR A 164 -32.13 1.53 2.83
CA TYR A 164 -30.85 0.85 2.63
C TYR A 164 -30.64 -0.24 3.70
N GLU A 165 -30.81 0.09 4.97
CA GLU A 165 -30.58 -0.85 6.08
C GLU A 165 -31.62 -1.99 6.11
N CYS A 166 -32.83 -1.74 5.61
CA CYS A 166 -33.84 -2.78 5.38
C CYS A 166 -33.54 -3.68 4.18
N GLY A 167 -32.55 -3.33 3.33
CA GLY A 167 -32.23 -4.04 2.09
C GLY A 167 -33.08 -3.63 0.89
N HIS A 168 -33.87 -2.57 1.01
CA HIS A 168 -34.74 -2.02 -0.05
C HIS A 168 -33.94 -1.06 -0.94
N TYR A 169 -32.84 -1.55 -1.55
CA TYR A 169 -31.85 -0.70 -2.22
C TYR A 169 -32.42 0.12 -3.38
N GLN A 170 -33.36 -0.42 -4.15
CA GLN A 170 -33.97 0.34 -5.26
C GLN A 170 -34.81 1.50 -4.73
N GLU A 171 -35.61 1.29 -3.70
CA GLU A 171 -36.42 2.37 -3.09
C GLU A 171 -35.52 3.42 -2.44
N ALA A 172 -34.44 2.99 -1.76
CA ALA A 172 -33.44 3.90 -1.21
C ALA A 172 -32.81 4.78 -2.30
N LEU A 173 -32.47 4.19 -3.45
CA LEU A 173 -31.91 4.89 -4.60
C LEU A 173 -32.89 5.94 -5.14
N ASP A 174 -34.16 5.57 -5.32
CA ASP A 174 -35.20 6.48 -5.81
C ASP A 174 -35.42 7.67 -4.85
N VAL A 175 -35.40 7.42 -3.53
CA VAL A 175 -35.47 8.48 -2.51
C VAL A 175 -34.26 9.41 -2.59
N ASN A 176 -33.04 8.85 -2.67
CA ASN A 176 -31.81 9.62 -2.77
C ASN A 176 -31.83 10.52 -4.02
N GLU A 177 -32.17 9.98 -5.19
CA GLU A 177 -32.23 10.74 -6.45
C GLU A 177 -33.23 11.91 -6.38
N LYS A 178 -34.42 11.65 -5.82
CA LYS A 178 -35.44 12.68 -5.62
C LYS A 178 -34.96 13.79 -4.68
N MET A 179 -34.32 13.43 -3.57
CA MET A 179 -33.83 14.41 -2.59
C MET A 179 -32.60 15.16 -3.09
N ILE A 180 -31.73 14.52 -3.88
CA ILE A 180 -30.59 15.16 -4.56
C ILE A 180 -31.09 16.26 -5.49
N ALA A 181 -32.10 15.96 -6.32
CA ALA A 181 -32.72 16.96 -7.18
C ALA A 181 -33.29 18.14 -6.36
N LEU A 182 -33.99 17.83 -5.26
CA LEU A 182 -34.57 18.85 -4.39
C LEU A 182 -33.51 19.73 -3.72
N ALA A 183 -32.44 19.13 -3.18
CA ALA A 183 -31.35 19.82 -2.52
C ALA A 183 -30.58 20.72 -3.51
N ARG A 184 -30.26 20.19 -4.70
CA ARG A 184 -29.63 20.92 -5.79
C ARG A 184 -30.45 22.16 -6.19
N ASP A 185 -31.75 21.97 -6.44
CA ASP A 185 -32.63 23.04 -6.94
C ASP A 185 -32.83 24.17 -5.90
N HIS A 186 -32.51 23.92 -4.63
CA HIS A 186 -32.61 24.90 -3.53
C HIS A 186 -31.25 25.34 -2.97
N GLY A 187 -30.14 24.96 -3.60
CA GLY A 187 -28.79 25.39 -3.20
C GLY A 187 -28.29 24.79 -1.88
N LEU A 188 -28.84 23.66 -1.44
CA LEU A 188 -28.42 22.91 -0.25
C LEU A 188 -27.21 22.02 -0.60
N GLN A 189 -26.04 22.65 -0.74
CA GLN A 189 -24.85 22.01 -1.31
C GLN A 189 -24.24 20.91 -0.42
N GLU A 190 -24.27 21.11 0.92
CA GLU A 190 -23.74 20.11 1.86
C GLU A 190 -24.63 18.87 1.91
N GLU A 191 -25.96 19.07 2.03
CA GLU A 191 -26.93 17.98 2.05
C GLU A 191 -27.00 17.25 0.71
N TRP A 192 -26.80 17.95 -0.41
CA TRP A 192 -26.65 17.31 -1.71
C TRP A 192 -25.45 16.35 -1.72
N ALA A 193 -24.29 16.77 -1.22
CA ALA A 193 -23.14 15.89 -1.13
C ALA A 193 -23.38 14.70 -0.18
N GLU A 194 -23.96 14.93 1.00
CA GLU A 194 -24.30 13.85 1.95
C GLU A 194 -25.28 12.82 1.33
N LEU A 195 -26.29 13.27 0.57
CA LEU A 195 -27.19 12.38 -0.16
C LEU A 195 -26.51 11.60 -1.29
N GLN A 196 -25.53 12.19 -1.96
CA GLN A 196 -24.73 11.48 -2.96
C GLN A 196 -23.84 10.40 -2.33
N VAL A 197 -23.35 10.61 -1.11
CA VAL A 197 -22.67 9.56 -0.35
C VAL A 197 -23.62 8.40 -0.06
N ASN A 198 -24.85 8.68 0.41
CA ASN A 198 -25.87 7.63 0.61
C ASN A 198 -26.22 6.90 -0.70
N GLN A 199 -26.30 7.65 -1.81
CA GLN A 199 -26.51 7.08 -3.14
C GLN A 199 -25.36 6.16 -3.56
N ALA A 200 -24.11 6.59 -3.35
CA ALA A 200 -22.92 5.81 -3.64
C ALA A 200 -22.92 4.49 -2.86
N PHE A 201 -23.27 4.53 -1.58
CA PHE A 201 -23.36 3.33 -0.73
C PHE A 201 -24.43 2.37 -1.20
N THR A 202 -25.60 2.90 -1.57
CA THR A 202 -26.70 2.10 -2.14
C THR A 202 -26.28 1.44 -3.45
N MET A 203 -25.59 2.18 -4.34
CA MET A 203 -25.07 1.64 -5.60
C MET A 203 -24.03 0.53 -5.38
N ALA A 204 -23.12 0.72 -4.43
CA ALA A 204 -22.14 -0.29 -4.08
C ALA A 204 -22.78 -1.58 -3.52
N ALA A 205 -23.80 -1.47 -2.66
CA ALA A 205 -24.58 -2.63 -2.19
C ALA A 205 -25.29 -3.37 -3.34
N MET A 206 -25.64 -2.66 -4.42
CA MET A 206 -26.17 -3.24 -5.66
C MET A 206 -25.07 -3.75 -6.63
N GLY A 207 -23.79 -3.70 -6.25
CA GLY A 207 -22.65 -4.15 -7.06
C GLY A 207 -22.12 -3.12 -8.07
N ARG A 208 -22.60 -1.87 -8.05
CA ARG A 208 -22.25 -0.80 -9.00
C ARG A 208 -21.07 0.05 -8.47
N LEU A 209 -19.91 -0.58 -8.29
CA LEU A 209 -18.73 0.05 -7.64
C LEU A 209 -18.15 1.25 -8.38
N ALA A 210 -18.14 1.27 -9.72
CA ALA A 210 -17.59 2.38 -10.50
C ALA A 210 -18.43 3.66 -10.34
N GLU A 211 -19.74 3.51 -10.24
CA GLU A 211 -20.65 4.63 -10.02
C GLU A 211 -20.57 5.14 -8.58
N CYS A 212 -20.34 4.23 -7.61
CA CYS A 212 -20.03 4.60 -6.23
C CYS A 212 -18.79 5.50 -6.14
N GLU A 213 -17.67 5.10 -6.76
CA GLU A 213 -16.45 5.90 -6.79
C GLU A 213 -16.68 7.30 -7.35
N GLN A 214 -17.31 7.39 -8.53
CA GLN A 214 -17.57 8.66 -9.18
C GLN A 214 -18.43 9.58 -8.32
N LEU A 215 -19.48 9.04 -7.67
CA LEU A 215 -20.35 9.83 -6.79
C LEU A 215 -19.59 10.37 -5.57
N LEU A 216 -18.69 9.59 -4.97
CA LEU A 216 -17.87 10.05 -3.84
C LEU A 216 -16.89 11.17 -4.27
N ILE A 217 -16.24 11.02 -5.43
CA ILE A 217 -15.34 12.05 -6.00
C ILE A 217 -16.12 13.33 -6.30
N ASP A 218 -17.26 13.23 -6.99
CA ASP A 218 -18.11 14.38 -7.34
C ASP A 218 -18.60 15.11 -6.08
N SER A 219 -18.98 14.36 -5.05
CA SER A 219 -19.40 14.90 -3.75
C SER A 219 -18.29 15.68 -3.09
N ARG A 220 -17.09 15.11 -3.02
CA ARG A 220 -15.91 15.76 -2.45
C ARG A 220 -15.57 17.06 -3.18
N GLN A 221 -15.47 17.01 -4.51
CA GLN A 221 -15.11 18.16 -5.34
C GLN A 221 -16.12 19.30 -5.20
N ARG A 222 -17.42 18.98 -5.07
CA ARG A 222 -18.46 19.99 -4.82
C ARG A 222 -18.22 20.74 -3.52
N LEU A 223 -17.93 20.01 -2.43
CA LEU A 223 -17.72 20.62 -1.12
C LEU A 223 -16.44 21.46 -1.07
N GLU A 224 -15.40 21.07 -1.80
CA GLU A 224 -14.16 21.85 -1.89
C GLU A 224 -14.34 23.25 -2.51
N GLN A 225 -15.37 23.44 -3.33
CA GLN A 225 -15.67 24.72 -3.97
C GLN A 225 -16.46 25.68 -3.07
N LEU A 226 -16.95 25.22 -1.91
CA LEU A 226 -17.72 26.06 -0.99
C LEU A 226 -16.82 26.98 -0.15
N THR A 227 -17.38 28.12 0.27
CA THR A 227 -16.72 29.06 1.19
C THR A 227 -17.73 29.51 2.26
N PRO A 228 -17.53 29.18 3.55
CA PRO A 228 -16.43 28.37 4.08
C PRO A 228 -16.51 26.90 3.65
N LYS A 229 -15.37 26.21 3.62
CA LYS A 229 -15.30 24.78 3.30
C LYS A 229 -15.84 23.96 4.47
N PRO A 230 -16.71 22.96 4.25
CA PRO A 230 -17.16 22.05 5.30
C PRO A 230 -16.10 20.95 5.51
N VAL A 231 -15.02 21.29 6.22
CA VAL A 231 -13.81 20.45 6.38
C VAL A 231 -14.15 19.07 6.94
N LEU A 232 -15.01 18.99 7.95
CA LEU A 232 -15.42 17.70 8.54
C LEU A 232 -16.12 16.78 7.53
N THR A 233 -17.05 17.33 6.74
CA THR A 233 -17.82 16.54 5.76
C THR A 233 -16.90 16.04 4.65
N ILE A 234 -15.94 16.88 4.21
CA ILE A 234 -14.87 16.46 3.28
C ILE A 234 -14.03 15.34 3.89
N ALA A 235 -13.57 15.47 5.14
CA ALA A 235 -12.75 14.47 5.82
C ALA A 235 -13.45 13.11 5.95
N ARG A 236 -14.77 13.10 6.17
CA ARG A 236 -15.58 11.87 6.19
C ARG A 236 -15.70 11.23 4.81
N ILE A 237 -15.87 12.03 3.75
CA ILE A 237 -15.86 11.52 2.38
C ILE A 237 -14.49 10.94 2.04
N ASP A 238 -13.40 11.59 2.47
CA ASP A 238 -12.04 11.08 2.33
C ASP A 238 -11.83 9.77 3.07
N LEU A 239 -12.33 9.62 4.31
CA LEU A 239 -12.29 8.34 5.02
C LEU A 239 -13.01 7.25 4.20
N ASN A 240 -14.20 7.54 3.68
CA ASN A 240 -14.97 6.57 2.89
C ASN A 240 -14.31 6.22 1.54
N LEU A 241 -13.67 7.19 0.87
CA LEU A 241 -12.84 6.95 -0.33
C LEU A 241 -11.61 6.10 0.02
N GLY A 242 -10.98 6.37 1.16
CA GLY A 242 -9.89 5.57 1.71
C GLY A 242 -10.29 4.10 1.89
N ASP A 243 -11.42 3.85 2.55
CA ASP A 243 -11.96 2.51 2.78
C ASP A 243 -12.34 1.84 1.45
N TYR A 244 -13.01 2.57 0.55
CA TYR A 244 -13.37 2.08 -0.79
C TYR A 244 -12.12 1.62 -1.57
N TYR A 245 -11.10 2.46 -1.63
CA TYR A 245 -9.87 2.16 -2.36
C TYR A 245 -9.04 1.06 -1.70
N SER A 246 -9.06 0.96 -0.36
CA SER A 246 -8.45 -0.14 0.38
C SER A 246 -9.12 -1.48 0.05
N ALA A 247 -10.45 -1.49 -0.02
CA ALA A 247 -11.25 -2.67 -0.35
C ALA A 247 -11.11 -3.09 -1.82
N THR A 248 -11.03 -2.12 -2.74
CA THR A 248 -10.86 -2.35 -4.19
C THR A 248 -9.39 -2.50 -4.64
N ALA A 249 -8.46 -2.54 -3.68
CA ALA A 249 -7.02 -2.73 -3.89
C ALA A 249 -6.31 -1.60 -4.67
N ASN A 250 -6.86 -0.38 -4.67
CA ASN A 250 -6.16 0.83 -5.10
C ASN A 250 -5.47 1.50 -3.91
N LEU A 251 -4.42 0.84 -3.40
CA LEU A 251 -3.82 1.17 -2.10
C LEU A 251 -3.20 2.57 -2.05
N SER A 252 -2.73 3.10 -3.17
CA SER A 252 -2.19 4.45 -3.28
C SER A 252 -3.24 5.53 -3.08
N ALA A 253 -4.37 5.42 -3.79
CA ALA A 253 -5.49 6.32 -3.59
C ALA A 253 -6.03 6.20 -2.16
N ALA A 254 -6.10 4.98 -1.62
CA ALA A 254 -6.52 4.75 -0.24
C ALA A 254 -5.63 5.51 0.76
N LEU A 255 -4.31 5.43 0.60
CA LEU A 255 -3.35 6.08 1.50
C LEU A 255 -3.49 7.62 1.45
N ASN A 256 -3.62 8.19 0.25
CA ASN A 256 -3.81 9.64 0.08
C ASN A 256 -5.09 10.12 0.77
N HIS A 257 -6.20 9.42 0.54
CA HIS A 257 -7.48 9.77 1.16
C HIS A 257 -7.47 9.58 2.68
N PHE A 258 -6.82 8.55 3.22
CA PHE A 258 -6.65 8.43 4.68
C PHE A 258 -5.84 9.59 5.28
N ARG A 259 -4.82 10.08 4.57
CA ARG A 259 -4.04 11.24 5.03
C ARG A 259 -4.85 12.52 4.99
N ASP A 260 -5.58 12.78 3.91
CA ASP A 260 -6.47 13.93 3.79
C ASP A 260 -7.55 13.92 4.88
N ALA A 261 -8.17 12.74 5.11
CA ALA A 261 -9.12 12.54 6.20
C ALA A 261 -8.49 12.81 7.58
N SER A 262 -7.30 12.27 7.85
CA SER A 262 -6.60 12.48 9.13
C SER A 262 -6.32 13.96 9.40
N LYS A 263 -5.92 14.71 8.38
CA LYS A 263 -5.69 16.16 8.48
C LYS A 263 -6.98 16.90 8.78
N GLY A 264 -8.06 16.60 8.06
CA GLY A 264 -9.37 17.23 8.30
C GLY A 264 -9.93 16.92 9.69
N PHE A 265 -9.83 15.67 10.17
CA PHE A 265 -10.25 15.31 11.53
C PHE A 265 -9.39 15.97 12.60
N GLN A 266 -8.08 16.14 12.36
CA GLN A 266 -7.20 16.85 13.28
C GLN A 266 -7.55 18.35 13.34
N GLU A 267 -7.79 18.99 12.19
CA GLU A 267 -8.20 20.40 12.10
C GLU A 267 -9.52 20.66 12.85
N GLU A 268 -10.48 19.74 12.73
CA GLU A 268 -11.79 19.81 13.39
C GLU A 268 -11.82 19.17 14.78
N ASN A 269 -10.68 18.71 15.33
CA ASN A 269 -10.56 18.06 16.64
C ASN A 269 -11.47 16.83 16.84
N VAL A 270 -11.71 16.04 15.78
CA VAL A 270 -12.53 14.83 15.83
C VAL A 270 -11.69 13.61 16.21
N ALA A 271 -11.50 13.48 17.53
CA ALA A 271 -10.68 12.49 18.21
C ALA A 271 -10.78 11.03 17.72
N MET A 272 -12.01 10.50 17.67
CA MET A 272 -12.26 9.09 17.35
C MET A 272 -11.91 8.80 15.89
N ASP A 273 -12.45 9.60 14.96
CA ASP A 273 -12.24 9.42 13.52
C ASP A 273 -10.75 9.61 13.18
N TYR A 274 -10.06 10.57 13.83
CA TYR A 274 -8.62 10.75 13.72
C TYR A 274 -7.84 9.50 14.16
N ALA A 275 -8.13 8.93 15.33
CA ALA A 275 -7.42 7.75 15.81
C ALA A 275 -7.71 6.51 14.93
N THR A 276 -8.95 6.37 14.46
CA THR A 276 -9.37 5.29 13.56
C THR A 276 -8.65 5.35 12.21
N VAL A 277 -8.60 6.52 11.58
CA VAL A 277 -7.95 6.65 10.27
C VAL A 277 -6.44 6.41 10.34
N LEU A 278 -5.78 6.77 11.45
CA LEU A 278 -4.36 6.42 11.67
C LEU A 278 -4.13 4.91 11.75
N LEU A 279 -5.06 4.17 12.37
CA LEU A 279 -4.99 2.72 12.41
C LEU A 279 -5.17 2.11 11.01
N TYR A 280 -6.10 2.65 10.21
CA TYR A 280 -6.34 2.20 8.84
C TYR A 280 -5.13 2.48 7.94
N GLU A 281 -4.55 3.68 8.04
CA GLU A 281 -3.27 4.03 7.41
C GLU A 281 -2.17 3.03 7.80
N ALA A 282 -2.02 2.73 9.10
CA ALA A 282 -0.99 1.80 9.60
C ALA A 282 -1.19 0.36 9.08
N ASN A 283 -2.43 -0.12 9.03
CA ASN A 283 -2.79 -1.42 8.48
C ASN A 283 -2.48 -1.50 6.98
N LEU A 284 -2.80 -0.43 6.23
CA LEU A 284 -2.54 -0.32 4.80
C LEU A 284 -1.03 -0.29 4.51
N LEU A 285 -0.26 0.51 5.26
CA LEU A 285 1.20 0.56 5.15
C LEU A 285 1.84 -0.80 5.46
N LYS A 286 1.33 -1.52 6.47
CA LYS A 286 1.78 -2.90 6.77
C LYS A 286 1.48 -3.86 5.62
N ARG A 287 0.31 -3.75 4.98
CA ARG A 287 -0.07 -4.55 3.80
C ARG A 287 0.82 -4.23 2.60
N LEU A 288 1.20 -2.96 2.45
CA LEU A 288 2.16 -2.48 1.45
C LEU A 288 3.61 -2.85 1.79
N GLY A 289 3.87 -3.40 2.98
CA GLY A 289 5.22 -3.76 3.38
C GLY A 289 6.11 -2.58 3.75
N ALA A 290 5.53 -1.40 3.85
CA ALA A 290 6.18 -0.18 4.33
C ALA A 290 6.33 -0.26 5.86
N LEU A 291 7.11 -1.23 6.35
CA LEU A 291 7.11 -1.61 7.77
C LEU A 291 7.60 -0.47 8.67
N ARG A 292 8.54 0.36 8.19
CA ARG A 292 9.07 1.49 8.98
C ARG A 292 8.02 2.58 9.16
N GLU A 293 7.25 2.85 8.12
CA GLU A 293 6.16 3.81 8.06
C GLU A 293 4.97 3.28 8.86
N ALA A 294 4.61 2.02 8.66
CA ALA A 294 3.59 1.32 9.42
C ALA A 294 3.89 1.37 10.92
N ARG A 295 5.15 1.13 11.35
CA ARG A 295 5.58 1.26 12.75
C ARG A 295 5.25 2.65 13.30
N ARG A 296 5.63 3.72 12.59
CA ARG A 296 5.35 5.11 13.02
C ARG A 296 3.85 5.38 13.08
N ALA A 297 3.09 4.89 12.11
CA ALA A 297 1.64 5.05 12.08
C ALA A 297 0.94 4.31 13.24
N TYR A 298 1.35 3.08 13.57
CA TYR A 298 0.85 2.37 14.75
C TYR A 298 1.20 3.09 16.06
N ASP A 299 2.41 3.63 16.18
CA ASP A 299 2.81 4.41 17.35
C ASP A 299 1.91 5.66 17.52
N ARG A 300 1.61 6.38 16.43
CA ARG A 300 0.67 7.52 16.43
C ARG A 300 -0.76 7.08 16.81
N ALA A 301 -1.27 6.01 16.20
CA ALA A 301 -2.59 5.47 16.50
C ALA A 301 -2.70 5.05 17.98
N TYR A 302 -1.69 4.36 18.51
CA TYR A 302 -1.63 3.97 19.91
C TYR A 302 -1.70 5.17 20.87
N GLN A 303 -0.92 6.23 20.61
CA GLN A 303 -0.97 7.43 21.46
C GLN A 303 -2.33 8.13 21.36
N ALA A 304 -2.89 8.28 20.14
CA ALA A 304 -4.21 8.87 19.96
C ALA A 304 -5.29 8.09 20.73
N PHE A 305 -5.36 6.76 20.58
CA PHE A 305 -6.32 5.95 21.34
C PHE A 305 -6.12 6.05 22.85
N ARG A 306 -4.87 6.17 23.33
CA ARG A 306 -4.60 6.35 24.75
C ARG A 306 -5.05 7.71 25.28
N GLU A 307 -4.78 8.77 24.56
CA GLU A 307 -5.19 10.13 24.92
C GLU A 307 -6.72 10.24 25.03
N TYR A 308 -7.44 9.51 24.18
CA TYR A 308 -8.91 9.46 24.18
C TYR A 308 -9.52 8.36 25.06
N ASN A 309 -8.71 7.67 25.88
CA ASN A 309 -9.16 6.59 26.78
C ASN A 309 -9.83 5.39 26.09
N LEU A 310 -9.50 5.15 24.82
CA LEU A 310 -9.98 4.03 24.01
C LEU A 310 -9.09 2.79 24.21
N THR A 311 -9.16 2.19 25.40
CA THR A 311 -8.22 1.17 25.88
C THR A 311 -8.11 -0.07 24.99
N GLN A 312 -9.24 -0.58 24.46
CA GLN A 312 -9.24 -1.74 23.56
C GLN A 312 -8.46 -1.47 22.26
N TYR A 313 -8.78 -0.37 21.59
CA TYR A 313 -8.14 0.02 20.33
C TYR A 313 -6.65 0.38 20.54
N ALA A 314 -6.31 0.97 21.68
CA ALA A 314 -4.92 1.16 22.07
C ALA A 314 -4.18 -0.20 22.20
N ALA A 315 -4.79 -1.21 22.84
CA ALA A 315 -4.17 -2.54 22.94
C ALA A 315 -3.98 -3.21 21.56
N GLN A 316 -4.95 -3.06 20.66
CA GLN A 316 -4.88 -3.58 19.29
C GLN A 316 -3.76 -2.90 18.48
N ALA A 317 -3.69 -1.56 18.51
CA ALA A 317 -2.62 -0.81 17.85
C ALA A 317 -1.24 -1.19 18.41
N LEU A 318 -1.13 -1.40 19.72
CA LEU A 318 0.11 -1.80 20.38
C LEU A 318 0.57 -3.20 19.96
N LEU A 319 -0.33 -4.18 19.92
CA LEU A 319 -0.04 -5.54 19.44
C LEU A 319 0.39 -5.55 17.97
N ALA A 320 -0.37 -4.85 17.11
CA ALA A 320 -0.07 -4.77 15.68
C ALA A 320 1.29 -4.06 15.42
N GLY A 321 1.57 -2.98 16.15
CA GLY A 321 2.85 -2.28 16.11
C GLY A 321 4.03 -3.14 16.59
N ALA A 322 3.82 -3.93 17.65
CA ALA A 322 4.83 -4.89 18.13
C ALA A 322 5.12 -5.99 17.09
N ALA A 323 4.10 -6.52 16.42
CA ALA A 323 4.30 -7.49 15.34
C ALA A 323 5.15 -6.92 14.19
N VAL A 324 4.90 -5.66 13.79
CA VAL A 324 5.70 -4.96 12.76
C VAL A 324 7.14 -4.73 13.23
N ARG A 325 7.35 -4.29 14.47
CA ARG A 325 8.69 -4.10 15.04
C ARG A 325 9.48 -5.40 15.09
N ARG A 326 8.84 -6.51 15.46
CA ARG A 326 9.45 -7.86 15.46
C ARG A 326 9.94 -8.24 14.06
N GLU A 327 9.19 -7.91 13.02
CA GLU A 327 9.61 -8.19 11.64
C GLU A 327 10.78 -7.33 11.19
N ILE A 328 10.83 -6.05 11.58
CA ILE A 328 11.96 -5.16 11.25
C ILE A 328 13.21 -5.60 12.01
N ASN A 329 13.09 -5.83 13.32
CA ASN A 329 14.19 -6.18 14.19
C ASN A 329 13.68 -6.98 15.40
N PRO A 330 13.83 -8.32 15.39
CA PRO A 330 13.46 -9.16 16.54
C PRO A 330 14.22 -8.81 17.83
N ALA A 331 15.36 -8.12 17.74
CA ALA A 331 16.16 -7.69 18.89
C ALA A 331 15.83 -6.25 19.37
N ASP A 332 14.72 -5.65 18.93
CA ASP A 332 14.24 -4.37 19.45
C ASP A 332 13.96 -4.49 20.97
N PRO A 333 14.64 -3.70 21.83
CA PRO A 333 14.52 -3.80 23.28
C PRO A 333 13.14 -3.42 23.82
N GLU A 334 12.32 -2.70 23.06
CA GLU A 334 10.97 -2.30 23.48
C GLU A 334 9.94 -3.44 23.32
N LEU A 335 10.21 -4.42 22.44
CA LEU A 335 9.26 -5.47 22.07
C LEU A 335 8.70 -6.28 23.26
N PRO A 336 9.52 -6.79 24.20
CA PRO A 336 8.99 -7.58 25.31
C PRO A 336 8.02 -6.79 26.18
N GLU A 337 8.31 -5.51 26.45
CA GLU A 337 7.45 -4.65 27.27
C GLU A 337 6.15 -4.31 26.53
N MET A 338 6.22 -4.00 25.24
CA MET A 338 5.03 -3.76 24.41
C MET A 338 4.07 -4.96 24.43
N LEU A 339 4.59 -6.17 24.20
CA LEU A 339 3.78 -7.39 24.17
C LEU A 339 3.22 -7.73 25.55
N ASN A 340 4.00 -7.59 26.62
CA ASN A 340 3.50 -7.79 27.99
C ASN A 340 2.35 -6.82 28.30
N ARG A 341 2.53 -5.53 27.97
CA ARG A 341 1.50 -4.51 28.20
C ARG A 341 0.23 -4.77 27.40
N ALA A 342 0.34 -5.16 26.14
CA ALA A 342 -0.82 -5.55 25.33
C ALA A 342 -1.55 -6.76 25.95
N CYS A 343 -0.80 -7.78 26.39
CA CYS A 343 -1.35 -8.97 27.04
C CYS A 343 -2.12 -8.62 28.33
N ASP A 344 -1.55 -7.75 29.17
CA ASP A 344 -2.18 -7.27 30.40
C ASP A 344 -3.46 -6.48 30.10
N MET A 345 -3.43 -5.60 29.10
CA MET A 345 -4.61 -4.83 28.66
C MET A 345 -5.73 -5.77 28.21
N PHE A 346 -5.45 -6.74 27.33
CA PHE A 346 -6.46 -7.70 26.86
C PHE A 346 -6.96 -8.63 27.96
N THR A 347 -6.09 -9.00 28.91
CA THR A 347 -6.49 -9.79 30.09
C THR A 347 -7.46 -9.01 30.97
N ASN A 348 -7.17 -7.73 31.26
CA ASN A 348 -8.03 -6.86 32.05
C ASN A 348 -9.37 -6.57 31.37
N LEU A 349 -9.37 -6.46 30.03
CA LEU A 349 -10.58 -6.31 29.21
C LEU A 349 -11.37 -7.61 29.02
N GLN A 350 -10.86 -8.75 29.51
CA GLN A 350 -11.47 -10.08 29.33
C GLN A 350 -11.68 -10.45 27.84
N LEU A 351 -10.67 -10.14 27.01
CA LEU A 351 -10.65 -10.43 25.57
C LEU A 351 -9.70 -11.60 25.27
N PRO A 352 -10.13 -12.88 25.47
CA PRO A 352 -9.24 -14.05 25.44
C PRO A 352 -8.63 -14.33 24.06
N ILE A 353 -9.33 -14.01 22.96
CA ILE A 353 -8.80 -14.22 21.60
C ILE A 353 -7.57 -13.34 21.36
N TRP A 354 -7.69 -12.03 21.63
CA TRP A 354 -6.59 -11.07 21.51
C TRP A 354 -5.43 -11.36 22.47
N ARG A 355 -5.75 -11.86 23.67
CA ARG A 355 -4.75 -12.37 24.62
C ARG A 355 -3.97 -13.55 24.03
N ASN A 356 -4.64 -14.55 23.45
CA ASN A 356 -3.98 -15.71 22.83
C ASN A 356 -3.11 -15.30 21.63
N GLU A 357 -3.58 -14.34 20.82
CA GLU A 357 -2.78 -13.77 19.73
C GLU A 357 -1.50 -13.10 20.26
N THR A 358 -1.61 -12.36 21.36
CA THR A 358 -0.44 -11.75 22.02
C THR A 358 0.54 -12.81 22.55
N LEU A 359 0.04 -13.88 23.18
CA LEU A 359 0.87 -15.01 23.64
C LEU A 359 1.60 -15.70 22.48
N LEU A 360 0.93 -15.85 21.33
CA LEU A 360 1.53 -16.41 20.13
C LEU A 360 2.64 -15.50 19.60
N GLU A 361 2.46 -14.18 19.57
CA GLU A 361 3.52 -13.23 19.18
C GLU A 361 4.69 -13.21 20.17
N GLN A 362 4.45 -13.33 21.48
CA GLN A 362 5.50 -13.53 22.47
C GLN A 362 6.28 -14.84 22.24
N ALA A 363 5.58 -15.92 21.89
CA ALA A 363 6.21 -17.20 21.57
C ALA A 363 7.07 -17.11 20.29
N ARG A 364 6.59 -16.41 19.26
CA ARG A 364 7.37 -16.14 18.03
C ARG A 364 8.64 -15.35 18.36
N LEU A 365 8.53 -14.30 19.17
CA LEU A 365 9.68 -13.50 19.58
C LEU A 365 10.70 -14.36 20.34
N ALA A 366 10.24 -15.14 21.32
CA ALA A 366 11.10 -16.06 22.07
C ALA A 366 11.79 -17.08 21.15
N PHE A 367 11.07 -17.65 20.18
CA PHE A 367 11.64 -18.57 19.19
C PHE A 367 12.73 -17.89 18.34
N LEU A 368 12.48 -16.69 17.80
CA LEU A 368 13.44 -15.95 16.97
C LEU A 368 14.71 -15.55 17.74
N LEU A 369 14.59 -15.29 19.03
CA LEU A 369 15.74 -15.00 19.92
C LEU A 369 16.47 -16.27 20.41
N GLY A 370 16.03 -17.47 19.99
CA GLY A 370 16.62 -18.75 20.41
C GLY A 370 16.20 -19.21 21.81
N ASN A 371 15.25 -18.53 22.46
CA ASN A 371 14.73 -18.87 23.79
C ASN A 371 13.65 -19.96 23.71
N TYR A 372 14.02 -21.14 23.22
CA TYR A 372 13.07 -22.24 22.91
C TYR A 372 12.25 -22.71 24.12
N ALA A 373 12.82 -22.75 25.32
CA ALA A 373 12.09 -23.13 26.53
C ALA A 373 10.96 -22.15 26.88
N GLN A 374 11.21 -20.85 26.69
CA GLN A 374 10.19 -19.81 26.89
C GLN A 374 9.10 -19.90 25.83
N ALA A 375 9.47 -20.11 24.56
CA ALA A 375 8.52 -20.33 23.48
C ALA A 375 7.63 -21.56 23.76
N GLU A 376 8.21 -22.67 24.21
CA GLU A 376 7.46 -23.88 24.59
C GLU A 376 6.48 -23.63 25.73
N ALA A 377 6.91 -22.91 26.79
CA ALA A 377 6.04 -22.56 27.93
C ALA A 377 4.84 -21.71 27.50
N LEU A 378 5.06 -20.73 26.61
CA LEU A 378 3.99 -19.87 26.09
C LEU A 378 3.00 -20.67 25.21
N LEU A 379 3.50 -21.60 24.40
CA LEU A 379 2.67 -22.45 23.53
C LEU A 379 1.92 -23.57 24.27
N THR A 380 2.36 -23.92 25.48
CA THR A 380 1.72 -24.94 26.33
C THR A 380 0.84 -24.35 27.42
N THR A 381 0.86 -23.01 27.58
CA THR A 381 -0.10 -22.30 28.43
C THR A 381 -1.52 -22.64 27.98
N ALA A 382 -2.48 -22.76 28.90
CA ALA A 382 -3.86 -23.11 28.54
C ALA A 382 -4.47 -22.01 27.65
N TRP A 383 -4.74 -22.34 26.38
CA TRP A 383 -5.50 -21.52 25.45
C TRP A 383 -6.99 -21.76 25.71
N SER A 384 -7.84 -20.76 25.50
CA SER A 384 -9.29 -20.94 25.61
C SER A 384 -9.78 -22.01 24.62
N ALA A 385 -10.77 -22.81 25.02
CA ALA A 385 -11.32 -23.90 24.20
C ALA A 385 -11.88 -23.43 22.84
N ASP A 386 -12.33 -22.17 22.75
CA ASP A 386 -12.92 -21.56 21.56
C ASP A 386 -11.92 -20.76 20.71
N THR A 387 -10.68 -21.27 20.55
CA THR A 387 -9.67 -20.56 19.75
C THR A 387 -10.01 -20.59 18.26
N VAL A 388 -9.93 -19.42 17.61
CA VAL A 388 -10.21 -19.27 16.17
C VAL A 388 -9.23 -20.11 15.35
N LEU A 389 -9.74 -20.80 14.31
CA LEU A 389 -8.98 -21.76 13.50
C LEU A 389 -7.63 -21.23 12.99
N HIS A 390 -7.55 -19.97 12.57
CA HIS A 390 -6.29 -19.40 12.08
C HIS A 390 -5.20 -19.32 13.17
N LEU A 391 -5.56 -19.03 14.43
CA LEU A 391 -4.63 -19.05 15.56
C LEU A 391 -4.20 -20.48 15.89
N THR A 392 -5.11 -21.44 15.79
CA THR A 392 -4.80 -22.87 15.96
C THR A 392 -3.78 -23.35 14.93
N ILE A 393 -3.97 -23.01 13.65
CA ILE A 393 -3.01 -23.39 12.61
C ILE A 393 -1.66 -22.69 12.81
N ALA A 394 -1.68 -21.39 13.17
CA ALA A 394 -0.46 -20.63 13.43
C ALA A 394 0.33 -21.16 14.64
N HIS A 395 -0.37 -21.62 15.68
CA HIS A 395 0.22 -22.35 16.81
C HIS A 395 0.91 -23.63 16.35
N GLN A 396 0.22 -24.46 15.56
CA GLN A 396 0.77 -25.73 15.08
C GLN A 396 2.01 -25.53 14.20
N LEU A 397 2.01 -24.50 13.34
CA LEU A 397 3.18 -24.13 12.55
C LEU A 397 4.36 -23.71 13.43
N LEU A 398 4.13 -22.87 14.44
CA LEU A 398 5.21 -22.46 15.35
C LEU A 398 5.70 -23.63 16.22
N TRP A 399 4.78 -24.48 16.67
CA TRP A 399 5.09 -25.70 17.42
C TRP A 399 5.93 -26.68 16.60
N GLY A 400 5.58 -26.90 15.33
CA GLY A 400 6.38 -27.73 14.44
C GLY A 400 7.79 -27.15 14.20
N ARG A 401 7.91 -25.83 14.01
CA ARG A 401 9.21 -25.14 13.89
C ARG A 401 10.05 -25.29 15.17
N LEU A 402 9.42 -25.20 16.34
CA LEU A 402 10.07 -25.44 17.64
C LEU A 402 10.57 -26.88 17.77
N ARG A 403 9.75 -27.89 17.43
CA ARG A 403 10.16 -29.30 17.46
C ARG A 403 11.30 -29.59 16.49
N MET A 404 11.25 -29.01 15.29
CA MET A 404 12.34 -29.09 14.31
C MET A 404 13.65 -28.50 14.86
N ALA A 405 13.60 -27.32 15.50
CA ALA A 405 14.77 -26.69 16.13
C ALA A 405 15.33 -27.51 17.31
N GLN A 406 14.49 -28.29 18.01
CA GLN A 406 14.87 -29.21 19.08
C GLN A 406 15.36 -30.59 18.57
N GLY A 407 15.30 -30.85 17.25
CA GLY A 407 15.65 -32.14 16.65
C GLY A 407 14.55 -33.21 16.70
N ASP A 408 13.34 -32.87 17.15
CA ASP A 408 12.17 -33.76 17.12
C ASP A 408 11.44 -33.68 15.77
N GLU A 409 11.99 -34.39 14.77
CA GLU A 409 11.43 -34.43 13.42
C GLU A 409 10.03 -35.06 13.37
N ALA A 410 9.75 -36.07 14.23
CA ALA A 410 8.46 -36.75 14.24
C ALA A 410 7.35 -35.84 14.78
N GLY A 411 7.64 -35.09 15.85
CA GLY A 411 6.76 -34.05 16.37
C GLY A 411 6.54 -32.93 15.35
N ALA A 412 7.60 -32.49 14.67
CA ALA A 412 7.50 -31.47 13.62
C ALA A 412 6.61 -31.93 12.46
N LEU A 413 6.83 -33.14 11.94
CA LEU A 413 6.01 -33.72 10.86
C LEU A 413 4.54 -33.81 11.24
N THR A 414 4.26 -34.27 12.47
CA THR A 414 2.89 -34.37 12.99
C THR A 414 2.20 -33.01 13.05
N ALA A 415 2.90 -32.00 13.57
CA ALA A 415 2.38 -30.64 13.68
C ALA A 415 2.11 -30.01 12.30
N PHE A 416 3.07 -30.09 11.37
CA PHE A 416 2.91 -29.52 10.02
C PHE A 416 1.83 -30.24 9.20
N THR A 417 1.72 -31.57 9.32
CA THR A 417 0.65 -32.32 8.64
C THR A 417 -0.73 -31.97 9.20
N SER A 418 -0.83 -31.75 10.52
CA SER A 418 -2.07 -31.28 11.14
C SER A 418 -2.44 -29.87 10.65
N ALA A 419 -1.46 -28.96 10.59
CA ALA A 419 -1.64 -27.61 10.06
C ALA A 419 -2.11 -27.63 8.60
N LEU A 420 -1.50 -28.48 7.76
CA LEU A 420 -1.90 -28.66 6.36
C LEU A 420 -3.35 -29.15 6.26
N THR A 421 -3.70 -30.20 7.02
CA THR A 421 -5.06 -30.77 6.98
C THR A 421 -6.12 -29.77 7.46
N GLN A 422 -5.84 -29.05 8.55
CA GLN A 422 -6.77 -28.05 9.09
C GLN A 422 -6.93 -26.84 8.17
N SER A 423 -5.83 -26.37 7.57
CA SER A 423 -5.89 -25.27 6.61
C SER A 423 -6.69 -25.63 5.36
N GLN A 424 -6.56 -26.86 4.87
CA GLN A 424 -7.34 -27.35 3.73
C GLN A 424 -8.82 -27.50 4.04
N ASN A 425 -9.15 -28.06 5.22
CA ASN A 425 -10.55 -28.20 5.67
C ASN A 425 -11.21 -26.85 5.98
N GLY A 426 -10.42 -25.89 6.47
CA GLY A 426 -10.87 -24.53 6.77
C GLY A 426 -10.81 -23.54 5.61
N ALA A 427 -10.42 -23.98 4.41
CA ALA A 427 -10.26 -23.12 3.24
C ALA A 427 -9.27 -21.94 3.44
N HIS A 428 -8.22 -22.14 4.24
CA HIS A 428 -7.18 -21.14 4.53
C HIS A 428 -5.96 -21.31 3.61
N ILE A 429 -6.04 -20.79 2.38
CA ILE A 429 -4.99 -20.98 1.34
C ILE A 429 -3.58 -20.58 1.80
N TRP A 430 -3.47 -19.50 2.58
CA TRP A 430 -2.17 -19.02 3.07
C TRP A 430 -1.56 -19.94 4.11
N SER A 431 -2.38 -20.45 5.03
CA SER A 431 -1.93 -21.40 6.03
C SER A 431 -1.58 -22.77 5.41
N GLU A 432 -2.28 -23.15 4.33
CA GLU A 432 -1.93 -24.33 3.52
C GLU A 432 -0.53 -24.16 2.92
N ARG A 433 -0.29 -23.03 2.26
CA ARG A 433 1.02 -22.68 1.68
C ARG A 433 2.13 -22.73 2.73
N GLU A 434 1.93 -22.12 3.91
CA GLU A 434 2.92 -22.15 4.99
C GLU A 434 3.22 -23.56 5.50
N ALA A 435 2.19 -24.42 5.58
CA ALA A 435 2.38 -25.81 5.99
C ALA A 435 3.14 -26.62 4.94
N LEU A 436 2.88 -26.40 3.65
CA LEU A 436 3.61 -27.02 2.54
C LEU A 436 5.10 -26.64 2.56
N VAL A 437 5.41 -25.35 2.73
CA VAL A 437 6.80 -24.89 2.85
C VAL A 437 7.49 -25.47 4.08
N ALA A 438 6.79 -25.55 5.22
CA ALA A 438 7.33 -26.15 6.43
C ALA A 438 7.64 -27.65 6.25
N LEU A 439 6.77 -28.40 5.57
CA LEU A 439 7.02 -29.80 5.19
C LEU A 439 8.18 -29.94 4.21
N GLY A 440 8.25 -29.08 3.19
CA GLY A 440 9.37 -29.02 2.24
C GLY A 440 10.71 -28.81 2.94
N ASN A 441 10.78 -27.84 3.86
CA ASN A 441 11.95 -27.57 4.69
C ASN A 441 12.35 -28.78 5.55
N LEU A 442 11.38 -29.40 6.25
CA LEU A 442 11.63 -30.55 7.12
C LEU A 442 12.21 -31.74 6.35
N LEU A 443 11.73 -31.98 5.14
CA LEU A 443 12.08 -33.16 4.34
C LEU A 443 13.30 -32.96 3.44
N ALA A 444 13.72 -31.71 3.21
CA ALA A 444 14.78 -31.32 2.26
C ALA A 444 16.04 -32.19 2.31
N ALA A 445 16.52 -32.53 3.52
CA ALA A 445 17.76 -33.28 3.70
C ALA A 445 17.62 -34.81 3.52
N ARG A 446 16.42 -35.38 3.73
CA ARG A 446 16.21 -36.85 3.81
C ARG A 446 15.37 -37.41 2.67
N GLN A 447 14.41 -36.63 2.19
CA GLN A 447 13.45 -37.02 1.15
C GLN A 447 13.32 -35.85 0.15
N PRO A 448 14.37 -35.55 -0.63
CA PRO A 448 14.40 -34.39 -1.50
C PRO A 448 13.28 -34.41 -2.55
N ASP A 449 12.90 -35.57 -3.07
CA ASP A 449 11.79 -35.67 -4.04
C ASP A 449 10.44 -35.28 -3.42
N SER A 450 10.14 -35.77 -2.20
CA SER A 450 8.95 -35.37 -1.45
C SER A 450 8.97 -33.88 -1.12
N ALA A 451 10.13 -33.36 -0.71
CA ALA A 451 10.31 -31.94 -0.41
C ALA A 451 10.06 -31.06 -1.64
N ILE A 452 10.59 -31.45 -2.80
CA ILE A 452 10.37 -30.78 -4.09
C ILE A 452 8.87 -30.73 -4.41
N GLN A 453 8.13 -31.83 -4.22
CA GLN A 453 6.68 -31.85 -4.49
C GLN A 453 5.91 -30.86 -3.60
N TYR A 454 6.17 -30.85 -2.29
CA TYR A 454 5.52 -29.89 -1.38
C TYR A 454 5.84 -28.44 -1.74
N LEU A 455 7.10 -28.16 -2.12
CA LEU A 455 7.51 -26.81 -2.52
C LEU A 455 6.89 -26.40 -3.86
N GLN A 456 6.78 -27.30 -4.82
CA GLN A 456 6.08 -27.03 -6.09
C GLN A 456 4.60 -26.71 -5.84
N ASP A 457 3.95 -27.42 -4.91
CA ASP A 457 2.56 -27.13 -4.53
C ASP A 457 2.44 -25.75 -3.87
N ALA A 458 3.37 -25.39 -2.99
CA ALA A 458 3.43 -24.05 -2.38
C ALA A 458 3.65 -22.95 -3.43
N VAL A 459 4.57 -23.17 -4.38
CA VAL A 459 4.85 -22.21 -5.47
C VAL A 459 3.63 -22.01 -6.37
N ARG A 460 2.87 -23.07 -6.67
CA ARG A 460 1.61 -22.93 -7.44
C ARG A 460 0.58 -22.06 -6.71
N ILE A 461 0.50 -22.16 -5.39
CA ILE A 461 -0.34 -21.26 -4.59
C ILE A 461 0.18 -19.82 -4.67
N ASP A 462 1.49 -19.62 -4.52
CA ASP A 462 2.10 -18.28 -4.59
C ASP A 462 1.84 -17.61 -5.95
N GLU A 463 2.01 -18.33 -7.06
CA GLU A 463 1.76 -17.84 -8.43
C GLU A 463 0.28 -17.47 -8.64
N LEU A 464 -0.65 -18.33 -8.22
CA LEU A 464 -2.07 -18.07 -8.35
C LEU A 464 -2.51 -16.84 -7.54
N MET A 465 -2.04 -16.73 -6.30
CA MET A 465 -2.35 -15.59 -5.45
C MET A 465 -1.74 -14.30 -6.00
N ARG A 466 -0.55 -14.38 -6.59
CA ARG A 466 0.14 -13.24 -7.23
C ARG A 466 -0.64 -12.73 -8.45
N ALA A 467 -1.16 -13.64 -9.27
CA ALA A 467 -1.97 -13.30 -10.45
C ALA A 467 -3.25 -12.51 -10.11
N GLU A 468 -3.69 -12.52 -8.86
CA GLU A 468 -4.89 -11.81 -8.38
C GLU A 468 -4.61 -10.47 -7.70
N LEU A 469 -3.35 -10.14 -7.37
CA LEU A 469 -3.02 -8.90 -6.66
C LEU A 469 -3.18 -7.66 -7.54
N SER A 470 -3.38 -6.47 -6.95
CA SER A 470 -3.24 -5.20 -7.66
C SER A 470 -1.78 -4.91 -8.07
N VAL A 471 -1.57 -3.92 -8.95
CA VAL A 471 -0.23 -3.43 -9.27
C VAL A 471 0.48 -2.94 -8.00
N ALA A 472 -0.20 -2.12 -7.19
CA ALA A 472 0.34 -1.59 -5.93
C ALA A 472 0.78 -2.70 -4.97
N GLU A 473 0.02 -3.79 -4.87
CA GLU A 473 0.36 -4.95 -4.03
C GLU A 473 1.51 -5.79 -4.57
N LEU A 474 1.64 -5.92 -5.90
CA LEU A 474 2.80 -6.57 -6.52
C LEU A 474 4.08 -5.75 -6.36
N THR A 475 3.96 -4.42 -6.35
CA THR A 475 5.06 -3.48 -6.15
C THR A 475 5.38 -3.24 -4.66
N ALA A 476 4.48 -3.62 -3.77
CA ALA A 476 4.67 -3.62 -2.34
C ALA A 476 5.45 -4.86 -1.88
N ASP A 477 5.91 -4.88 -0.62
CA ASP A 477 6.70 -5.97 -0.02
C ASP A 477 5.96 -7.31 0.17
N PHE A 478 4.87 -7.55 -0.58
CA PHE A 478 4.19 -8.84 -0.67
C PHE A 478 5.19 -9.99 -0.92
N GLN A 479 6.32 -9.65 -1.54
CA GLN A 479 7.32 -10.55 -2.04
C GLN A 479 8.45 -10.89 -1.02
N SER A 480 8.78 -10.09 0.01
CA SER A 480 9.80 -10.51 1.02
C SER A 480 9.30 -11.61 1.96
N ARG A 481 8.02 -11.56 2.36
CA ARG A 481 7.42 -12.55 3.27
C ARG A 481 7.13 -13.91 2.64
N ARG A 482 7.17 -14.02 1.30
CA ARG A 482 6.60 -15.17 0.54
C ARG A 482 7.60 -15.84 -0.41
N ASN A 483 8.88 -15.58 -0.22
CA ASN A 483 9.93 -16.02 -1.14
C ASN A 483 10.92 -17.00 -0.51
N ASP A 484 10.43 -17.85 0.37
CA ASP A 484 11.14 -18.92 1.04
C ASP A 484 11.04 -20.26 0.28
N ALA A 485 9.97 -20.48 -0.49
CA ALA A 485 9.76 -21.72 -1.23
C ALA A 485 10.68 -21.85 -2.46
N LEU A 486 10.75 -20.80 -3.30
CA LEU A 486 11.48 -20.82 -4.56
C LEU A 486 13.01 -20.97 -4.40
N PRO A 487 13.69 -20.27 -3.47
CA PRO A 487 15.12 -20.47 -3.26
C PRO A 487 15.46 -21.89 -2.80
N LEU A 488 14.65 -22.45 -1.89
CA LEU A 488 14.83 -23.81 -1.41
C LEU A 488 14.57 -24.83 -2.54
N LEU A 489 13.53 -24.63 -3.34
CA LEU A 489 13.23 -25.47 -4.49
C LEU A 489 14.38 -25.45 -5.50
N ALA A 490 14.88 -24.27 -5.87
CA ALA A 490 16.02 -24.14 -6.78
C ALA A 490 17.28 -24.82 -6.23
N LYS A 491 17.53 -24.71 -4.92
CA LYS A 491 18.63 -25.38 -4.24
C LYS A 491 18.51 -26.91 -4.33
N LEU A 492 17.33 -27.47 -4.05
CA LEU A 492 17.07 -28.91 -4.09
C LEU A 492 17.13 -29.47 -5.51
N GLU A 493 16.53 -28.78 -6.48
CA GLU A 493 16.59 -29.16 -7.90
C GLU A 493 18.03 -29.16 -8.42
N ARG A 494 18.85 -28.19 -8.00
CA ARG A 494 20.28 -28.16 -8.33
C ARG A 494 21.04 -29.33 -7.69
N GLN A 495 20.79 -29.62 -6.41
CA GLN A 495 21.45 -30.71 -5.69
C GLN A 495 21.08 -32.09 -6.22
N THR A 496 19.87 -32.25 -6.77
CA THR A 496 19.37 -33.49 -7.39
C THR A 496 19.77 -33.62 -8.86
N GLY A 497 20.52 -32.67 -9.43
CA GLY A 497 21.07 -32.73 -10.79
C GLY A 497 20.18 -32.13 -11.88
N HIS A 498 19.05 -31.52 -11.53
CA HIS A 498 18.10 -30.91 -12.46
C HIS A 498 18.43 -29.45 -12.76
N LEU A 499 19.62 -29.17 -13.32
CA LEU A 499 20.15 -27.80 -13.49
C LEU A 499 19.24 -26.87 -14.31
N GLN A 500 18.64 -27.37 -15.39
CA GLN A 500 17.73 -26.58 -16.22
C GLN A 500 16.44 -26.28 -15.45
N THR A 501 15.87 -27.24 -14.73
CA THR A 501 14.68 -27.03 -13.90
C THR A 501 14.97 -26.01 -12.79
N ALA A 502 16.11 -26.15 -12.10
CA ALA A 502 16.55 -25.21 -11.09
C ALA A 502 16.67 -23.77 -11.62
N LEU A 503 17.18 -23.60 -12.85
CA LEU A 503 17.24 -22.31 -13.50
C LEU A 503 15.86 -21.73 -13.83
N GLN A 504 14.91 -22.56 -14.28
CA GLN A 504 13.54 -22.10 -14.49
C GLN A 504 12.89 -21.65 -13.17
N THR A 505 13.19 -22.35 -12.07
CA THR A 505 12.79 -21.94 -10.72
C THR A 505 13.44 -20.61 -10.32
N VAL A 506 14.73 -20.40 -10.62
CA VAL A 506 15.42 -19.11 -10.42
C VAL A 506 14.77 -17.99 -11.24
N TRP A 507 14.35 -18.28 -12.48
CA TRP A 507 13.65 -17.30 -13.30
C TRP A 507 12.25 -16.96 -12.77
N ARG A 508 11.49 -17.94 -12.26
CA ARG A 508 10.21 -17.69 -11.57
C ARG A 508 10.41 -16.84 -10.32
N TRP A 509 11.48 -17.11 -9.58
CA TRP A 509 11.88 -16.35 -8.41
C TRP A 509 12.21 -14.90 -8.77
N LYS A 510 13.19 -14.66 -9.64
CA LYS A 510 13.65 -13.30 -9.95
C LYS A 510 12.68 -12.51 -10.82
N GLY A 511 11.97 -13.20 -11.72
CA GLY A 511 11.14 -12.58 -12.75
C GLY A 511 9.65 -12.56 -12.47
N GLY A 512 9.14 -13.42 -11.59
CA GLY A 512 7.71 -13.72 -11.48
C GLY A 512 6.80 -12.49 -11.43
N ALA A 513 7.01 -11.61 -10.45
CA ALA A 513 6.19 -10.40 -10.32
C ALA A 513 6.38 -9.40 -11.46
N LEU A 514 7.63 -9.21 -11.93
CA LEU A 514 7.91 -8.31 -13.05
C LEU A 514 7.21 -8.77 -14.33
N ILE A 515 7.24 -10.07 -14.60
CA ILE A 515 6.61 -10.69 -15.76
C ILE A 515 5.10 -10.56 -15.71
N ASP A 516 4.49 -10.82 -14.54
CA ASP A 516 3.03 -10.67 -14.37
C ASP A 516 2.59 -9.22 -14.58
N LEU A 517 3.37 -8.25 -14.09
CA LEU A 517 3.12 -6.82 -14.30
C LEU A 517 3.25 -6.43 -15.78
N ILE A 518 4.29 -6.89 -16.47
CA ILE A 518 4.48 -6.69 -17.92
C ILE A 518 3.27 -7.22 -18.69
N ARG A 519 2.83 -8.46 -18.40
CA ARG A 519 1.73 -9.10 -19.12
C ARG A 519 0.41 -8.34 -18.95
N ARG A 520 0.10 -7.92 -17.73
CA ARG A 520 -1.09 -7.11 -17.44
C ARG A 520 -1.08 -5.78 -18.18
N HIS A 521 0.08 -5.13 -18.20
CA HIS A 521 0.26 -3.87 -18.93
C HIS A 521 0.06 -4.07 -20.44
N ASP A 522 0.64 -5.14 -21.00
CA ASP A 522 0.49 -5.53 -22.41
C ASP A 522 -0.94 -6.02 -22.78
N GLY A 523 -1.89 -6.00 -21.83
CA GLY A 523 -3.29 -6.38 -22.04
C GLY A 523 -3.59 -7.88 -21.86
N TYR A 524 -2.62 -8.68 -21.41
CA TYR A 524 -2.85 -10.07 -21.02
C TYR A 524 -3.36 -10.12 -19.57
N THR A 525 -4.66 -10.35 -19.42
CA THR A 525 -5.29 -10.57 -18.10
C THR A 525 -5.40 -12.06 -17.81
N ASP A 526 -4.55 -12.56 -16.90
CA ASP A 526 -4.66 -13.91 -16.33
C ASP A 526 -5.66 -13.99 -15.15
N VAL A 527 -6.32 -12.88 -14.82
CA VAL A 527 -7.28 -12.85 -13.71
C VAL A 527 -8.51 -13.66 -14.09
N ASN A 528 -8.77 -14.72 -13.33
CA ASN A 528 -9.96 -15.53 -13.50
C ASN A 528 -11.22 -14.67 -13.23
N PRO A 529 -12.17 -14.57 -14.18
CA PRO A 529 -13.34 -13.70 -14.02
C PRO A 529 -14.25 -14.12 -12.86
N THR A 530 -14.37 -15.41 -12.58
CA THR A 530 -15.13 -15.92 -11.43
C THR A 530 -14.47 -15.50 -10.12
N ILE A 531 -13.14 -15.65 -10.01
CA ILE A 531 -12.41 -15.23 -8.81
C ILE A 531 -12.48 -13.71 -8.64
N ALA A 532 -12.31 -12.94 -9.73
CA ALA A 532 -12.45 -11.49 -9.71
C ALA A 532 -13.83 -11.04 -9.22
N GLN A 533 -14.91 -11.69 -9.69
CA GLN A 533 -16.27 -11.41 -9.23
C GLN A 533 -16.46 -11.73 -7.74
N LEU A 534 -15.91 -12.86 -7.26
CA LEU A 534 -15.95 -13.22 -5.84
C LEU A 534 -15.18 -12.18 -5.00
N GLN A 535 -14.01 -11.76 -5.46
CA GLN A 535 -13.21 -10.73 -4.79
C GLN A 535 -13.92 -9.37 -4.75
N GLN A 536 -14.58 -8.98 -5.84
CA GLN A 536 -15.37 -7.75 -5.89
C GLN A 536 -16.50 -7.78 -4.85
N ARG A 537 -17.20 -8.92 -4.72
CA ARG A 537 -18.24 -9.10 -3.70
C ARG A 537 -17.67 -9.11 -2.28
N ILE A 538 -16.53 -9.76 -2.07
CA ILE A 538 -15.81 -9.74 -0.79
C ILE A 538 -15.40 -8.30 -0.43
N ALA A 539 -14.91 -7.52 -1.40
CA ALA A 539 -14.52 -6.12 -1.20
C ALA A 539 -15.72 -5.26 -0.76
N VAL A 540 -16.88 -5.40 -1.42
CA VAL A 540 -18.13 -4.72 -1.03
C VAL A 540 -18.50 -5.05 0.41
N LEU A 541 -18.53 -6.34 0.77
CA LEU A 541 -18.93 -6.76 2.13
C LEU A 541 -17.92 -6.35 3.20
N ARG A 542 -16.61 -6.32 2.87
CA ARG A 542 -15.57 -5.85 3.81
C ARG A 542 -15.69 -4.37 4.06
N TRP A 543 -15.89 -3.58 3.00
CA TRP A 543 -16.14 -2.16 3.13
C TRP A 543 -17.40 -1.88 3.96
N GLU A 544 -18.48 -2.63 3.72
CA GLU A 544 -19.70 -2.53 4.53
C GLU A 544 -19.47 -2.95 5.99
N LEU A 545 -18.68 -4.00 6.23
CA LEU A 545 -18.30 -4.44 7.57
C LEU A 545 -17.50 -3.37 8.31
N GLU A 546 -16.50 -2.76 7.67
CA GLU A 546 -15.69 -1.68 8.25
C GLU A 546 -16.55 -0.46 8.59
N ARG A 547 -17.41 -0.05 7.66
CA ARG A 547 -18.37 1.04 7.89
C ARG A 547 -19.27 0.77 9.10
N LYS A 548 -19.88 -0.42 9.15
CA LYS A 548 -20.81 -0.80 10.23
C LYS A 548 -20.11 -0.97 11.59
N GLN A 549 -18.86 -1.45 11.59
CA GLN A 549 -18.06 -1.51 12.83
C GLN A 549 -17.75 -0.12 13.38
N ARG A 550 -17.45 0.85 12.51
CA ARG A 550 -17.26 2.25 12.91
C ARG A 550 -18.55 2.86 13.48
N ASP A 551 -19.69 2.48 12.90
CA ASP A 551 -21.01 2.99 13.27
C ASP A 551 -21.63 2.26 14.51
N ASP A 552 -20.84 1.44 15.22
CA ASP A 552 -21.21 0.68 16.45
C ASP A 552 -22.44 -0.24 16.27
N GLU A 553 -22.52 -0.88 15.11
CA GLU A 553 -23.59 -1.82 14.72
C GLU A 553 -23.65 -3.06 15.63
N SER A 554 -24.85 -3.68 15.70
CA SER A 554 -25.06 -4.91 16.48
C SER A 554 -24.12 -6.06 16.09
N GLU A 555 -23.57 -6.74 17.11
CA GLU A 555 -22.63 -7.86 16.90
C GLU A 555 -23.24 -8.99 16.05
N GLU A 556 -24.54 -9.24 16.17
CA GLU A 556 -25.27 -10.21 15.34
C GLU A 556 -25.17 -9.88 13.85
N ARG A 557 -25.29 -8.60 13.49
CA ARG A 557 -25.21 -8.15 12.09
C ARG A 557 -23.79 -8.16 11.57
N LEU A 558 -22.83 -7.77 12.41
CA LEU A 558 -21.40 -7.87 12.10
C LEU A 558 -21.00 -9.34 11.86
N ASP A 559 -21.51 -10.27 12.66
CA ASP A 559 -21.25 -11.70 12.52
C ASP A 559 -21.86 -12.28 11.25
N GLU A 560 -23.04 -11.82 10.84
CA GLU A 560 -23.66 -12.19 9.58
C GLU A 560 -22.82 -11.73 8.38
N LEU A 561 -22.32 -10.49 8.38
CA LEU A 561 -21.41 -10.01 7.33
C LEU A 561 -20.11 -10.80 7.30
N ARG A 562 -19.50 -11.04 8.47
CA ARG A 562 -18.30 -11.88 8.60
C ARG A 562 -18.56 -13.30 8.07
N ARG A 563 -19.76 -13.86 8.28
CA ARG A 563 -20.15 -15.18 7.75
C ARG A 563 -20.26 -15.17 6.23
N GLN A 564 -20.92 -14.19 5.64
CA GLN A 564 -21.01 -14.06 4.18
C GLN A 564 -19.64 -13.89 3.54
N ILE A 565 -18.76 -13.08 4.15
CA ILE A 565 -17.36 -12.94 3.71
C ILE A 565 -16.66 -14.30 3.75
N ARG A 566 -16.75 -15.05 4.87
CA ARG A 566 -16.15 -16.38 4.99
C ARG A 566 -16.68 -17.36 3.93
N ASP A 567 -17.98 -17.34 3.64
CA ASP A 567 -18.58 -18.23 2.64
C ASP A 567 -18.07 -17.92 1.22
N LEU A 568 -17.92 -16.63 0.87
CA LEU A 568 -17.34 -16.20 -0.40
C LEU A 568 -15.83 -16.47 -0.47
N GLU A 569 -15.09 -16.29 0.62
CA GLU A 569 -13.67 -16.63 0.71
C GLU A 569 -13.45 -18.13 0.53
N ALA A 570 -14.32 -18.96 1.11
CA ALA A 570 -14.32 -20.40 0.88
C ALA A 570 -14.60 -20.73 -0.60
N GLN A 571 -15.59 -20.08 -1.24
CA GLN A 571 -15.83 -20.28 -2.67
C GLN A 571 -14.60 -19.89 -3.50
N ALA A 572 -13.99 -18.73 -3.22
CA ALA A 572 -12.79 -18.28 -3.90
C ALA A 572 -11.62 -19.27 -3.69
N TYR A 573 -11.46 -19.81 -2.49
CA TYR A 573 -10.49 -20.88 -2.20
C TYR A 573 -10.72 -22.13 -3.06
N HIS A 574 -11.97 -22.59 -3.19
CA HIS A 574 -12.27 -23.80 -3.98
C HIS A 574 -12.03 -23.58 -5.47
N GLU A 575 -12.41 -22.41 -6.01
CA GLU A 575 -12.07 -22.02 -7.37
C GLU A 575 -10.56 -21.98 -7.57
N ARG A 576 -9.82 -21.31 -6.69
CA ARG A 576 -8.35 -21.30 -6.71
C ARG A 576 -7.76 -22.70 -6.76
N ARG A 577 -8.23 -23.60 -5.88
CA ARG A 577 -7.75 -24.99 -5.80
C ARG A 577 -8.04 -25.78 -7.07
N TYR A 578 -9.21 -25.59 -7.68
CA TYR A 578 -9.54 -26.20 -8.97
C TYR A 578 -8.56 -25.75 -10.06
N HIS A 579 -8.16 -24.48 -10.05
CA HIS A 579 -7.18 -23.93 -11.00
C HIS A 579 -5.75 -24.45 -10.79
N ILE A 580 -5.30 -24.65 -9.54
CA ILE A 580 -3.99 -25.27 -9.24
C ILE A 580 -3.82 -26.64 -9.91
N HIS A 581 -4.91 -27.39 -10.03
CA HIS A 581 -4.92 -28.77 -10.52
C HIS A 581 -5.33 -28.91 -11.99
N LYS A 582 -5.57 -27.80 -12.72
CA LYS A 582 -5.86 -27.83 -14.15
C LYS A 582 -4.55 -27.84 -14.96
N PRO A 583 -4.16 -28.97 -15.58
CA PRO A 583 -3.04 -28.97 -16.52
C PRO A 583 -3.44 -28.22 -17.80
N GLY A 584 -2.64 -27.25 -18.23
CA GLY A 584 -2.71 -26.69 -19.59
C GLY A 584 -3.08 -25.21 -19.73
N GLN A 585 -3.13 -24.42 -18.66
CA GLN A 585 -3.32 -22.95 -18.78
C GLN A 585 -2.21 -22.10 -18.15
N SER A 586 -1.23 -22.69 -17.44
CA SER A 586 -0.09 -21.88 -16.99
C SER A 586 0.85 -21.62 -18.15
N ASP A 587 1.37 -20.40 -18.18
CA ASP A 587 2.34 -19.87 -19.14
C ASP A 587 3.74 -20.50 -18.95
N ALA A 588 3.79 -21.83 -18.79
CA ALA A 588 5.01 -22.64 -18.69
C ALA A 588 5.96 -22.39 -19.88
N SER A 589 5.47 -21.79 -20.97
CA SER A 589 6.25 -21.35 -22.12
C SER A 589 7.23 -20.20 -21.83
N ILE A 590 6.90 -19.26 -20.93
CA ILE A 590 7.75 -18.07 -20.67
C ILE A 590 9.04 -18.48 -19.96
N TYR A 591 8.90 -19.32 -18.93
CA TYR A 591 10.02 -19.86 -18.18
C TYR A 591 10.64 -21.09 -18.85
N ASN A 592 10.11 -21.55 -19.99
CA ASN A 592 10.63 -22.72 -20.67
C ASN A 592 12.06 -22.46 -21.16
N TRP A 593 12.99 -23.31 -20.74
CA TRP A 593 14.39 -23.26 -21.13
C TRP A 593 14.60 -23.17 -22.65
N GLN A 594 13.92 -24.01 -23.45
CA GLN A 594 14.10 -24.02 -24.90
C GLN A 594 13.59 -22.72 -25.55
N ALA A 595 12.48 -22.18 -25.06
CA ALA A 595 11.92 -20.93 -25.56
C ALA A 595 12.87 -19.74 -25.31
N VAL A 596 13.41 -19.61 -24.09
CA VAL A 596 14.39 -18.57 -23.73
C VAL A 596 15.66 -18.71 -24.57
N LEU A 597 16.22 -19.92 -24.67
CA LEU A 597 17.44 -20.18 -25.44
C LEU A 597 17.28 -19.82 -26.92
N SER A 598 16.11 -20.10 -27.52
CA SER A 598 15.85 -19.79 -28.93
C SER A 598 15.86 -18.29 -29.27
N LYS A 599 15.65 -17.43 -28.26
CA LYS A 599 15.62 -15.97 -28.38
C LYS A 599 16.90 -15.29 -27.88
N LEU A 600 17.88 -16.06 -27.40
CA LEU A 600 19.15 -15.53 -26.89
C LEU A 600 20.01 -14.95 -28.02
N ASP A 601 20.11 -13.62 -28.05
CA ASP A 601 20.91 -12.87 -29.01
C ASP A 601 22.33 -12.52 -28.50
N ALA A 602 22.75 -13.08 -27.37
CA ALA A 602 24.10 -12.96 -26.81
C ALA A 602 24.90 -14.27 -26.95
N ASP A 603 26.23 -14.20 -26.82
CA ASP A 603 27.07 -15.40 -26.87
C ASP A 603 27.00 -16.18 -25.56
N CYS A 604 26.77 -15.48 -24.45
CA CYS A 604 26.45 -16.08 -23.16
C CYS A 604 25.49 -15.20 -22.33
N LEU A 605 24.48 -15.82 -21.72
CA LEU A 605 23.69 -15.26 -20.62
C LEU A 605 24.28 -15.74 -19.29
N VAL A 606 24.58 -14.81 -18.39
CA VAL A 606 25.04 -15.08 -17.02
C VAL A 606 23.96 -14.67 -16.04
N GLU A 607 23.28 -15.64 -15.42
CA GLU A 607 22.24 -15.42 -14.41
C GLU A 607 22.82 -15.59 -13.01
N TYR A 608 22.91 -14.49 -12.26
CA TYR A 608 23.32 -14.50 -10.86
C TYR A 608 22.13 -14.65 -9.93
N VAL A 609 22.31 -15.43 -8.85
CA VAL A 609 21.33 -15.59 -7.77
C VAL A 609 22.04 -15.90 -6.45
N SER A 610 21.54 -15.35 -5.34
CA SER A 610 22.08 -15.59 -4.00
C SER A 610 21.14 -16.49 -3.22
N ILE A 611 21.64 -17.60 -2.66
CA ILE A 611 20.87 -18.53 -1.82
C ILE A 611 21.67 -18.76 -0.53
N ASP A 612 21.09 -18.44 0.64
CA ASP A 612 21.72 -18.62 1.96
C ASP A 612 23.11 -17.94 2.10
N ASP A 613 23.24 -16.69 1.64
CA ASP A 613 24.51 -15.94 1.53
C ASP A 613 25.53 -16.51 0.54
N GLU A 614 25.22 -17.57 -0.21
CA GLU A 614 26.09 -18.10 -1.28
C GLU A 614 25.65 -17.60 -2.65
N LEU A 615 26.58 -17.03 -3.42
CA LEU A 615 26.35 -16.57 -4.78
C LEU A 615 26.58 -17.70 -5.79
N TYR A 616 25.64 -17.85 -6.70
CA TYR A 616 25.71 -18.75 -7.84
C TYR A 616 25.57 -17.98 -9.14
N ALA A 617 26.24 -18.47 -10.19
CA ALA A 617 26.11 -17.96 -11.55
C ALA A 617 25.79 -19.11 -12.51
N TRP A 618 24.64 -19.04 -13.16
CA TRP A 618 24.29 -19.92 -14.29
C TRP A 618 24.81 -19.29 -15.58
N CYS A 619 25.65 -20.02 -16.31
CA CYS A 619 26.14 -19.62 -17.62
C CYS A 619 25.47 -20.44 -18.71
N ILE A 620 24.84 -19.74 -19.64
CA ILE A 620 24.02 -20.29 -20.72
C ILE A 620 24.63 -19.81 -22.03
N THR A 621 25.25 -20.72 -22.78
CA THR A 621 25.85 -20.38 -24.08
C THR A 621 24.81 -20.43 -25.18
N ARG A 622 25.02 -19.69 -26.28
CA ARG A 622 24.15 -19.76 -27.47
C ARG A 622 24.02 -21.18 -28.06
N ASN A 623 25.00 -22.05 -27.81
CA ASN A 623 25.00 -23.43 -28.28
C ASN A 623 24.18 -24.38 -27.36
N GLY A 624 23.63 -23.86 -26.26
CA GLY A 624 22.77 -24.61 -25.34
C GLY A 624 23.50 -25.24 -24.16
N ASP A 625 24.78 -24.92 -23.93
CA ASP A 625 25.49 -25.37 -22.73
C ASP A 625 24.95 -24.61 -21.51
N CYS A 626 24.63 -25.34 -20.44
CA CYS A 626 24.15 -24.79 -19.18
C CYS A 626 25.07 -25.26 -18.06
N THR A 627 25.74 -24.33 -17.39
CA THR A 627 26.62 -24.62 -16.25
C THR A 627 26.26 -23.74 -15.08
N VAL A 628 26.57 -24.19 -13.85
CA VAL A 628 26.41 -23.39 -12.64
C VAL A 628 27.72 -23.37 -11.88
N THR A 629 28.15 -22.18 -11.47
CA THR A 629 29.38 -21.97 -10.70
C THR A 629 29.04 -21.32 -9.37
N THR A 630 29.59 -21.85 -8.28
CA THR A 630 29.54 -21.21 -6.94
C THR A 630 30.66 -20.18 -6.84
N LEU A 631 30.33 -18.94 -6.48
CA LEU A 631 31.25 -17.80 -6.48
C LEU A 631 31.62 -17.31 -5.07
N GLY A 632 31.03 -17.91 -4.04
CA GLY A 632 31.29 -17.62 -2.63
C GLY A 632 30.27 -16.67 -2.01
N SER A 633 30.63 -16.10 -0.86
CA SER A 633 29.68 -15.37 -0.01
C SER A 633 29.27 -13.99 -0.55
N THR A 634 27.96 -13.71 -0.56
CA THR A 634 27.41 -12.41 -0.94
C THR A 634 27.80 -11.29 0.01
N SER A 635 27.96 -11.55 1.30
CA SER A 635 28.44 -10.57 2.28
C SER A 635 29.84 -10.07 1.95
N THR A 636 30.73 -10.96 1.51
CA THR A 636 32.10 -10.60 1.08
C THR A 636 32.07 -9.71 -0.16
N ILE A 637 31.19 -10.02 -1.12
CA ILE A 637 31.04 -9.23 -2.35
C ILE A 637 30.41 -7.87 -2.03
N SER A 638 29.42 -7.83 -1.14
CA SER A 638 28.82 -6.59 -0.62
C SER A 638 29.88 -5.68 -0.02
N GLU A 639 30.78 -6.22 0.81
CA GLU A 639 31.87 -5.44 1.40
C GLU A 639 32.82 -4.87 0.33
N LEU A 640 33.15 -5.65 -0.71
CA LEU A 640 33.97 -5.17 -1.83
C LEU A 640 33.29 -4.04 -2.60
N LEU A 641 31.99 -4.16 -2.86
CA LEU A 641 31.20 -3.14 -3.55
C LEU A 641 31.09 -1.85 -2.71
N GLN A 642 30.83 -1.95 -1.41
CA GLN A 642 30.79 -0.80 -0.49
C GLN A 642 32.15 -0.07 -0.43
N ARG A 643 33.25 -0.82 -0.37
CA ARG A 643 34.60 -0.25 -0.41
C ARG A 643 34.88 0.46 -1.74
N LEU A 644 34.42 -0.10 -2.86
CA LEU A 644 34.53 0.52 -4.19
C LEU A 644 33.68 1.79 -4.27
N GLU A 645 32.46 1.76 -3.75
CA GLU A 645 31.57 2.92 -3.67
C GLU A 645 32.21 4.06 -2.87
N LEU A 646 32.74 3.78 -1.69
CA LEU A 646 33.47 4.76 -0.88
C LEU A 646 34.67 5.36 -1.63
N LYS A 647 35.41 4.54 -2.39
CA LYS A 647 36.51 5.01 -3.24
C LYS A 647 36.00 5.91 -4.37
N ASN A 648 34.91 5.52 -5.04
CA ASN A 648 34.28 6.28 -6.11
C ASN A 648 33.78 7.65 -5.61
N LEU A 649 33.07 7.68 -4.48
CA LEU A 649 32.59 8.92 -3.85
C LEU A 649 33.75 9.87 -3.54
N ASN A 650 34.86 9.35 -3.01
CA ASN A 650 36.05 10.15 -2.75
C ASN A 650 36.68 10.72 -4.03
N ALA A 651 36.74 9.93 -5.11
CA ALA A 651 37.26 10.38 -6.40
C ALA A 651 36.36 11.46 -7.04
N LEU A 652 35.04 11.27 -6.98
CA LEU A 652 34.05 12.20 -7.54
C LEU A 652 34.03 13.55 -6.79
N ARG A 653 34.49 13.61 -5.54
CA ARG A 653 34.57 14.85 -4.77
C ARG A 653 35.72 15.78 -5.19
N LEU A 654 36.72 15.26 -5.89
CA LEU A 654 37.92 16.03 -6.27
C LEU A 654 37.65 17.08 -7.35
N ASN A 655 38.36 18.22 -7.26
CA ASN A 655 38.40 19.20 -8.35
C ASN A 655 39.37 18.75 -9.47
N ASP A 656 39.45 19.51 -10.56
CA ASP A 656 40.21 19.08 -11.74
C ASP A 656 41.72 19.06 -11.50
N GLU A 657 42.27 20.03 -10.75
CA GLU A 657 43.70 20.04 -10.36
C GLU A 657 44.07 18.83 -9.49
N GLN A 658 43.22 18.50 -8.50
CA GLN A 658 43.42 17.34 -7.64
C GLN A 658 43.30 16.03 -8.42
N ARG A 659 42.41 15.96 -9.41
CA ARG A 659 42.29 14.82 -10.32
C ARG A 659 43.54 14.65 -11.17
N GLN A 660 44.11 15.73 -11.70
CA GLN A 660 45.37 15.65 -12.45
C GLN A 660 46.54 15.19 -11.57
N GLN A 661 46.62 15.65 -10.31
CA GLN A 661 47.73 15.30 -9.41
C GLN A 661 47.62 13.89 -8.80
N ARG A 662 46.39 13.41 -8.50
CA ARG A 662 46.16 12.17 -7.74
C ARG A 662 45.45 11.08 -8.53
N GLY A 663 45.00 11.39 -9.75
CA GLY A 663 44.12 10.55 -10.57
C GLY A 663 44.68 9.15 -10.83
N GLU A 664 45.94 9.04 -11.25
CA GLU A 664 46.57 7.74 -11.53
C GLU A 664 46.60 6.81 -10.31
N THR A 665 46.87 7.38 -9.12
CA THR A 665 46.90 6.61 -7.87
C THR A 665 45.50 6.12 -7.50
N LEU A 666 44.48 6.96 -7.64
CA LEU A 666 43.09 6.61 -7.36
C LEU A 666 42.54 5.58 -8.36
N ILE A 667 42.90 5.70 -9.64
CA ILE A 667 42.58 4.71 -10.67
C ILE A 667 43.21 3.37 -10.32
N ARG A 668 44.49 3.35 -9.91
CA ARG A 668 45.16 2.12 -9.47
C ARG A 668 44.46 1.49 -8.27
N ASP A 669 44.09 2.29 -7.26
CA ASP A 669 43.34 1.83 -6.09
C ASP A 669 41.98 1.22 -6.47
N ALA A 670 41.24 1.88 -7.35
CA ALA A 670 39.96 1.37 -7.86
C ALA A 670 40.15 0.05 -8.64
N ARG A 671 41.18 -0.03 -9.49
CA ARG A 671 41.53 -1.25 -10.25
C ARG A 671 41.81 -2.45 -9.35
N VAL A 672 42.41 -2.25 -8.16
CA VAL A 672 42.62 -3.36 -7.21
C VAL A 672 41.29 -3.97 -6.76
N LEU A 673 40.29 -3.14 -6.46
CA LEU A 673 38.95 -3.62 -6.07
C LEU A 673 38.20 -4.22 -7.26
N LEU A 674 38.26 -3.57 -8.43
CA LEU A 674 37.65 -4.05 -9.67
C LEU A 674 38.26 -5.38 -10.13
N GLN A 675 39.55 -5.62 -9.87
CA GLN A 675 40.21 -6.89 -10.14
C GLN A 675 39.74 -7.99 -9.20
N ARG A 676 39.57 -7.69 -7.91
CA ARG A 676 39.01 -8.66 -6.96
C ARG A 676 37.60 -9.05 -7.37
N LEU A 677 36.77 -8.07 -7.72
CA LEU A 677 35.43 -8.32 -8.24
C LEU A 677 35.46 -9.14 -9.54
N TYR A 678 36.37 -8.87 -10.48
CA TYR A 678 36.54 -9.68 -11.69
C TYR A 678 36.88 -11.15 -11.36
N ARG A 679 37.85 -11.37 -10.47
CA ARG A 679 38.27 -12.73 -10.06
C ARG A 679 37.16 -13.52 -9.38
N THR A 680 36.25 -12.83 -8.71
CA THR A 680 35.11 -13.46 -8.05
C THR A 680 33.94 -13.66 -9.01
N LEU A 681 33.59 -12.65 -9.82
CA LEU A 681 32.33 -12.63 -10.57
C LEU A 681 32.44 -13.18 -11.98
N ILE A 682 33.61 -13.11 -12.61
CA ILE A 682 33.78 -13.36 -14.06
C ILE A 682 34.82 -14.44 -14.35
N GLU A 683 36.02 -14.35 -13.75
CA GLU A 683 37.12 -15.29 -14.00
C GLU A 683 36.74 -16.78 -13.82
N PRO A 684 35.90 -17.19 -12.83
CA PRO A 684 35.54 -18.59 -12.64
C PRO A 684 34.54 -19.12 -13.67
N LEU A 685 33.92 -18.25 -14.46
CA LEU A 685 32.81 -18.59 -15.33
C LEU A 685 33.29 -19.15 -16.67
N PRO A 686 32.64 -20.20 -17.21
CA PRO A 686 32.97 -20.78 -18.51
C PRO A 686 32.36 -19.94 -19.65
N ILE A 687 32.72 -18.65 -19.73
CA ILE A 687 32.26 -17.73 -20.77
C ILE A 687 33.24 -17.69 -21.97
N PRO A 688 32.78 -17.30 -23.18
CA PRO A 688 33.66 -17.07 -24.34
C PRO A 688 34.72 -16.00 -24.03
N VAL A 689 35.83 -15.97 -24.78
CA VAL A 689 36.97 -15.05 -24.54
C VAL A 689 36.66 -13.58 -24.87
N GLU A 690 35.77 -13.36 -25.83
CA GLU A 690 35.24 -12.07 -26.29
C GLU A 690 33.84 -12.29 -26.89
N GLY A 691 33.06 -11.22 -27.07
CA GLY A 691 31.72 -11.32 -27.68
C GLY A 691 30.66 -10.43 -26.99
N LYS A 692 29.40 -10.85 -27.04
CA LYS A 692 28.27 -10.21 -26.35
C LYS A 692 27.90 -11.02 -25.10
N LEU A 693 27.93 -10.36 -23.94
CA LEU A 693 27.44 -10.90 -22.67
C LEU A 693 26.11 -10.25 -22.30
N LEU A 694 25.15 -11.09 -21.93
CA LEU A 694 23.91 -10.67 -21.30
C LEU A 694 23.98 -11.05 -19.83
N ILE A 695 23.92 -10.07 -18.93
CA ILE A 695 24.13 -10.30 -17.49
C ILE A 695 22.84 -10.04 -16.73
N ALA A 696 22.38 -11.03 -15.98
CA ALA A 696 21.25 -10.92 -15.07
C ALA A 696 21.70 -10.88 -13.60
N PRO A 697 21.99 -9.69 -13.04
CA PRO A 697 22.45 -9.57 -11.66
C PRO A 697 21.34 -9.89 -10.63
N CYS A 698 21.74 -10.11 -9.39
CA CYS A 698 20.89 -10.15 -8.18
C CYS A 698 21.50 -9.25 -7.11
N ALA A 699 20.81 -8.93 -6.00
CA ALA A 699 21.46 -8.16 -4.94
C ALA A 699 22.58 -8.98 -4.26
N PRO A 700 23.68 -8.33 -3.83
CA PRO A 700 23.99 -6.89 -3.89
C PRO A 700 24.60 -6.42 -5.23
N ILE A 701 24.65 -7.28 -6.24
CA ILE A 701 25.45 -7.13 -7.47
C ILE A 701 24.71 -6.31 -8.55
N HIS A 702 23.46 -5.92 -8.33
CA HIS A 702 22.72 -5.00 -9.22
C HIS A 702 23.48 -3.71 -9.55
N LEU A 703 24.30 -3.23 -8.61
CA LEU A 703 25.10 -2.01 -8.78
C LEU A 703 26.56 -2.27 -9.21
N ALA A 704 26.93 -3.52 -9.50
CA ALA A 704 28.28 -3.85 -9.90
C ALA A 704 28.61 -3.26 -11.29
N PRO A 705 29.74 -2.53 -11.45
CA PRO A 705 30.11 -1.95 -12.73
C PRO A 705 30.80 -2.98 -13.60
N PHE A 706 30.02 -3.91 -14.17
CA PHE A 706 30.53 -5.01 -15.01
C PHE A 706 31.49 -4.52 -16.10
N ALA A 707 31.18 -3.39 -16.74
CA ALA A 707 32.04 -2.76 -17.76
C ALA A 707 33.45 -2.42 -17.26
N ALA A 708 33.60 -2.06 -15.98
CA ALA A 708 34.88 -1.68 -15.36
C ALA A 708 35.56 -2.81 -14.60
N LEU A 709 35.02 -4.03 -14.58
CA LEU A 709 35.74 -5.16 -14.01
C LEU A 709 37.07 -5.35 -14.75
N TRP A 710 38.15 -5.52 -14.00
CA TRP A 710 39.52 -5.45 -14.51
C TRP A 710 40.19 -6.82 -14.45
N ASP A 711 40.60 -7.36 -15.59
CA ASP A 711 41.22 -8.70 -15.62
C ASP A 711 42.72 -8.71 -15.24
N GLY A 712 43.33 -7.53 -15.12
CA GLY A 712 44.77 -7.35 -14.95
C GLY A 712 45.41 -6.55 -16.08
N ASN A 713 44.84 -6.65 -17.29
CA ASN A 713 45.31 -6.04 -18.53
C ASN A 713 44.25 -5.17 -19.23
N ASN A 714 42.99 -5.60 -19.24
CA ASN A 714 41.88 -4.90 -19.89
C ASN A 714 40.66 -4.81 -18.97
N TYR A 715 39.85 -3.79 -19.20
CA TYR A 715 38.49 -3.72 -18.66
C TYR A 715 37.57 -4.68 -19.43
N LEU A 716 36.53 -5.20 -18.77
CA LEU A 716 35.63 -6.16 -19.37
C LEU A 716 34.96 -5.59 -20.64
N MET A 717 34.59 -4.31 -20.64
CA MET A 717 34.00 -3.66 -21.82
C MET A 717 34.94 -3.57 -23.03
N GLU A 718 36.25 -3.75 -22.87
CA GLU A 718 37.18 -3.75 -24.00
C GLU A 718 37.08 -5.06 -24.79
N ARG A 719 36.69 -6.16 -24.14
CA ARG A 719 36.51 -7.49 -24.77
C ARG A 719 35.06 -7.82 -25.08
N TYR A 720 34.12 -7.30 -24.30
CA TYR A 720 32.71 -7.66 -24.41
C TYR A 720 31.81 -6.46 -24.67
N LEU A 721 30.79 -6.68 -25.49
CA LEU A 721 29.58 -5.86 -25.47
C LEU A 721 28.69 -6.36 -24.33
N ILE A 722 28.38 -5.49 -23.36
CA ILE A 722 27.67 -5.88 -22.14
C ILE A 722 26.28 -5.22 -22.14
N GLU A 723 25.24 -6.03 -22.01
CA GLU A 723 23.89 -5.61 -21.67
C GLU A 723 23.47 -6.28 -20.36
N GLN A 724 22.65 -5.61 -19.55
CA GLN A 724 22.03 -6.20 -18.38
C GLN A 724 20.56 -6.51 -18.63
N ILE A 725 20.03 -7.52 -17.97
CA ILE A 725 18.61 -7.88 -17.99
C ILE A 725 18.16 -8.24 -16.57
N PRO A 726 16.95 -7.89 -16.10
CA PRO A 726 16.51 -8.31 -14.76
C PRO A 726 16.60 -9.82 -14.53
N THR A 727 16.19 -10.60 -15.53
CA THR A 727 16.28 -12.06 -15.55
C THR A 727 16.21 -12.59 -16.98
N GLY A 728 16.82 -13.74 -17.24
CA GLY A 728 16.79 -14.40 -18.55
C GLY A 728 15.38 -14.74 -19.06
N ALA A 729 14.41 -14.98 -18.16
CA ALA A 729 13.04 -15.27 -18.57
C ALA A 729 12.34 -14.13 -19.34
N LEU A 730 12.81 -12.89 -19.22
CA LEU A 730 12.23 -11.80 -20.01
C LEU A 730 12.49 -11.95 -21.52
N LEU A 731 13.53 -12.67 -21.92
CA LEU A 731 13.71 -13.06 -23.33
C LEU A 731 12.53 -13.89 -23.84
N GLY A 732 11.86 -14.63 -22.98
CA GLY A 732 10.65 -15.39 -23.31
C GLY A 732 9.46 -14.51 -23.70
N ILE A 733 9.45 -13.24 -23.29
CA ILE A 733 8.36 -12.29 -23.50
C ILE A 733 8.61 -11.47 -24.76
N SER A 734 7.55 -11.26 -25.55
CA SER A 734 7.63 -10.39 -26.71
C SER A 734 7.70 -8.93 -26.28
N VAL A 735 8.61 -8.18 -26.89
CA VAL A 735 8.67 -6.72 -26.71
C VAL A 735 7.59 -6.09 -27.60
N PRO A 736 6.66 -5.29 -27.05
CA PRO A 736 5.57 -4.72 -27.82
C PRO A 736 6.13 -3.73 -28.86
N ALA A 737 5.79 -3.98 -30.13
CA ALA A 737 6.07 -3.07 -31.23
C ALA A 737 4.96 -2.01 -31.30
N GLY A 738 5.32 -0.76 -31.58
CA GLY A 738 4.38 0.34 -31.69
C GLY A 738 4.94 1.49 -32.53
N PRO A 739 4.09 2.42 -32.99
CA PRO A 739 4.55 3.63 -33.64
C PRO A 739 5.39 4.45 -32.65
N SER A 740 6.55 4.91 -33.10
CA SER A 740 7.44 5.77 -32.30
C SER A 740 7.34 7.22 -32.76
N GLY A 741 7.07 8.12 -31.83
CA GLY A 741 7.10 9.56 -32.02
C GLY A 741 8.51 10.15 -31.88
N PRO A 742 8.64 11.50 -31.95
CA PRO A 742 9.90 12.18 -31.65
C PRO A 742 10.40 11.88 -30.24
N ALA A 743 11.67 12.22 -29.97
CA ALA A 743 12.22 12.11 -28.62
C ALA A 743 11.51 13.08 -27.66
N LEU A 744 11.36 12.68 -26.40
CA LEU A 744 10.86 13.51 -25.30
C LEU A 744 11.96 13.64 -24.26
N VAL A 745 12.34 14.88 -23.95
CA VAL A 745 13.48 15.20 -23.08
C VAL A 745 12.98 16.09 -21.95
N ILE A 746 13.07 15.60 -20.72
CA ILE A 746 12.55 16.27 -19.52
C ILE A 746 13.69 16.53 -18.55
N GLY A 747 13.91 17.79 -18.20
CA GLY A 747 14.87 18.24 -17.19
C GLY A 747 14.18 18.91 -16.02
N ALA A 748 14.67 18.66 -14.80
CA ALA A 748 14.30 19.40 -13.59
C ALA A 748 15.58 19.90 -12.93
N SER A 749 15.81 21.22 -12.99
CA SER A 749 17.02 21.87 -12.46
C SER A 749 16.88 22.35 -11.01
N ALA A 750 15.73 22.10 -10.37
CA ALA A 750 15.37 22.58 -9.03
C ALA A 750 15.54 24.11 -8.93
N ASP A 751 14.75 24.84 -9.73
CA ASP A 751 14.79 26.31 -9.82
C ASP A 751 16.17 26.90 -10.17
N GLY A 752 16.90 26.22 -11.06
CA GLY A 752 18.21 26.66 -11.56
C GLY A 752 19.39 26.30 -10.64
N MET A 753 19.17 25.58 -9.54
CA MET A 753 20.24 25.14 -8.64
C MET A 753 21.18 24.11 -9.30
N LEU A 754 20.72 23.41 -10.34
CA LEU A 754 21.47 22.37 -11.06
C LEU A 754 21.81 22.81 -12.49
N ALA A 755 22.75 23.75 -12.60
CA ALA A 755 23.13 24.35 -13.90
C ALA A 755 23.62 23.35 -14.96
N ALA A 756 24.02 22.13 -14.58
CA ALA A 756 24.41 21.11 -15.55
C ALA A 756 23.23 20.39 -16.20
N VAL A 757 22.07 20.29 -15.53
CA VAL A 757 20.83 19.75 -16.13
C VAL A 757 20.47 20.58 -17.35
N GLN A 758 20.48 21.91 -17.22
CA GLN A 758 20.22 22.81 -18.36
C GLN A 758 21.18 22.59 -19.53
N ARG A 759 22.49 22.38 -19.26
CA ARG A 759 23.49 22.15 -20.32
C ARG A 759 23.34 20.78 -20.97
N GLU A 760 23.05 19.75 -20.19
CA GLU A 760 22.73 18.41 -20.67
C GLU A 760 21.55 18.45 -21.65
N ILE A 761 20.43 19.02 -21.21
CA ILE A 761 19.19 19.10 -22.00
C ILE A 761 19.43 19.88 -23.31
N ASN A 762 20.17 21.00 -23.25
CA ASN A 762 20.53 21.78 -24.44
C ASN A 762 21.44 21.00 -25.41
N ALA A 763 22.40 20.23 -24.89
CA ALA A 763 23.28 19.41 -25.72
C ALA A 763 22.49 18.30 -26.42
N ILE A 764 21.59 17.63 -25.70
CA ILE A 764 20.72 16.57 -26.26
C ILE A 764 19.78 17.16 -27.32
N ALA A 765 19.15 18.31 -27.05
CA ALA A 765 18.29 18.99 -28.02
C ALA A 765 19.03 19.38 -29.31
N GLY A 766 20.31 19.77 -29.21
CA GLY A 766 21.15 20.03 -30.39
C GLY A 766 21.49 18.79 -31.22
N ILE A 767 21.52 17.61 -30.60
CA ILE A 767 21.77 16.31 -31.27
C ILE A 767 20.47 15.72 -31.83
N LEU A 768 19.35 15.95 -31.14
CA LEU A 768 18.01 15.47 -31.47
C LEU A 768 17.10 16.66 -31.81
N PRO A 769 17.19 17.24 -33.03
CA PRO A 769 16.51 18.49 -33.36
C PRO A 769 14.98 18.40 -33.36
N ASP A 770 14.42 17.20 -33.54
CA ASP A 770 12.97 16.95 -33.50
C ASP A 770 12.46 16.67 -32.07
N ALA A 771 13.31 16.73 -31.05
CA ALA A 771 12.93 16.41 -29.67
C ALA A 771 11.98 17.45 -29.09
N GLN A 772 10.96 16.98 -28.37
CA GLN A 772 10.15 17.80 -27.48
C GLN A 772 10.89 17.95 -26.15
N VAL A 773 11.11 19.20 -25.71
CA VAL A 773 11.94 19.50 -24.55
C VAL A 773 11.11 20.24 -23.51
N TYR A 774 11.12 19.74 -22.28
CA TYR A 774 10.55 20.40 -21.10
C TYR A 774 11.65 20.58 -20.06
N LEU A 775 11.84 21.80 -19.56
CA LEU A 775 12.81 22.10 -18.51
C LEU A 775 12.13 22.95 -17.45
N ASP A 776 12.04 22.42 -16.22
CA ASP A 776 11.34 23.06 -15.10
C ASP A 776 9.91 23.52 -15.47
N ASP A 777 9.28 22.80 -16.40
CA ASP A 777 7.96 23.13 -16.92
C ASP A 777 6.91 22.18 -16.31
N PRO A 778 5.92 22.71 -15.56
CA PRO A 778 4.79 21.92 -15.03
C PRO A 778 4.01 21.14 -16.09
N ALA A 779 4.08 21.56 -17.37
CA ALA A 779 3.45 20.84 -18.47
C ALA A 779 4.08 19.47 -18.78
N ALA A 780 5.30 19.19 -18.29
CA ALA A 780 6.03 17.95 -18.57
C ALA A 780 5.23 16.69 -18.18
N LEU A 781 4.62 16.70 -16.99
CA LEU A 781 3.81 15.59 -16.50
C LEU A 781 2.52 15.41 -17.29
N THR A 782 1.88 16.52 -17.66
CA THR A 782 0.70 16.49 -18.52
C THR A 782 1.04 15.90 -19.89
N ALA A 783 2.22 16.21 -20.43
CA ALA A 783 2.70 15.64 -21.69
C ALA A 783 2.97 14.13 -21.58
N LEU A 784 3.54 13.66 -20.47
CA LEU A 784 3.74 12.23 -20.20
C LEU A 784 2.43 11.45 -20.05
N HIS A 785 1.47 11.99 -19.30
CA HIS A 785 0.18 11.31 -19.09
C HIS A 785 -0.71 11.30 -20.33
N ASN A 786 -0.57 12.28 -21.23
CA ASN A 786 -1.37 12.40 -22.45
C ASN A 786 -0.63 11.94 -23.72
N LEU A 787 0.35 11.04 -23.60
CA LEU A 787 1.05 10.46 -24.74
C LEU A 787 0.06 9.74 -25.68
N THR A 788 -0.11 10.29 -26.89
CA THR A 788 -0.90 9.65 -27.97
C THR A 788 -0.06 8.70 -28.81
N THR A 789 1.26 8.88 -28.82
CA THR A 789 2.25 8.01 -29.47
C THR A 789 3.49 7.98 -28.57
N ALA A 790 4.02 6.78 -28.31
CA ALA A 790 5.19 6.62 -27.44
C ALA A 790 6.42 7.32 -28.05
N PRO A 791 7.21 8.09 -27.28
CA PRO A 791 8.41 8.72 -27.80
C PRO A 791 9.45 7.65 -28.15
N ARG A 792 10.17 7.79 -29.29
CA ARG A 792 11.24 6.83 -29.63
C ARG A 792 12.33 6.79 -28.54
N ILE A 793 12.66 7.96 -28.00
CA ILE A 793 13.59 8.13 -26.89
C ILE A 793 12.92 8.98 -25.82
N LEU A 794 12.96 8.52 -24.57
CA LEU A 794 12.54 9.28 -23.40
C LEU A 794 13.74 9.56 -22.50
N HIS A 795 14.02 10.82 -22.20
CA HIS A 795 15.15 11.20 -21.36
C HIS A 795 14.68 11.97 -20.14
N PHE A 796 15.13 11.56 -18.96
CA PHE A 796 14.95 12.26 -17.69
C PHE A 796 16.28 12.69 -17.11
N SER A 797 16.39 13.99 -16.80
CA SER A 797 17.45 14.54 -15.96
C SER A 797 16.82 15.23 -14.75
N ALA A 798 16.74 14.53 -13.61
CA ALA A 798 16.01 14.97 -12.42
C ALA A 798 16.53 14.29 -11.13
N HIS A 799 16.28 14.88 -9.96
CA HIS A 799 16.55 14.23 -8.69
C HIS A 799 15.42 13.27 -8.29
N THR A 800 15.79 12.14 -7.71
CA THR A 800 14.85 11.30 -6.95
C THR A 800 14.77 11.82 -5.52
N THR A 801 13.60 11.71 -4.90
CA THR A 801 13.47 11.75 -3.44
C THR A 801 13.18 10.39 -2.87
N PHE A 802 13.87 10.09 -1.77
CA PHE A 802 13.68 8.89 -0.97
C PHE A 802 13.19 9.21 0.45
N ASP A 803 12.74 10.45 0.72
CA ASP A 803 12.39 10.86 2.08
C ASP A 803 10.93 10.56 2.44
N GLU A 804 10.78 9.92 3.60
CA GLU A 804 9.57 9.71 4.42
C GLU A 804 8.41 8.87 3.87
N GLU A 805 8.42 8.49 2.59
CA GLU A 805 7.36 7.71 1.95
C GLU A 805 7.76 6.25 1.66
N PRO A 806 6.80 5.29 1.63
CA PRO A 806 7.05 3.94 1.13
C PRO A 806 7.69 3.95 -0.27
N THR A 807 8.63 3.05 -0.54
CA THR A 807 9.43 3.01 -1.79
C THR A 807 8.58 3.05 -3.08
N ILE A 808 7.35 2.54 -3.07
CA ILE A 808 6.42 2.61 -4.21
C ILE A 808 5.97 4.03 -4.57
N PHE A 809 6.05 4.96 -3.62
CA PHE A 809 5.78 6.40 -3.80
C PHE A 809 7.06 7.21 -3.98
N ALA A 810 8.23 6.56 -4.00
CA ALA A 810 9.45 7.22 -4.44
C ALA A 810 9.24 7.74 -5.87
N GLY A 811 9.77 8.93 -6.13
CA GLY A 811 9.47 9.63 -7.36
C GLY A 811 10.59 10.52 -7.86
N LEU A 812 10.51 10.88 -9.14
CA LEU A 812 11.34 11.92 -9.75
C LEU A 812 10.69 13.27 -9.47
N HIS A 813 11.42 14.21 -8.89
CA HIS A 813 10.95 15.59 -8.77
C HIS A 813 10.97 16.26 -10.13
N LEU A 814 9.80 16.55 -10.68
CA LEU A 814 9.63 17.24 -11.95
C LEU A 814 8.89 18.54 -11.71
N ALA A 815 9.53 19.67 -12.02
CA ALA A 815 8.97 21.02 -11.87
C ALA A 815 8.25 21.22 -10.50
N ASP A 816 6.92 21.19 -10.49
CA ASP A 816 6.07 21.49 -9.32
C ASP A 816 5.62 20.27 -8.50
N ARG A 817 5.85 19.04 -8.98
CA ARG A 817 5.43 17.83 -8.24
C ARG A 817 6.28 16.58 -8.53
N THR A 818 6.03 15.54 -7.76
CA THR A 818 6.73 14.26 -7.86
C THR A 818 6.05 13.33 -8.87
N PHE A 819 6.83 12.76 -9.80
CA PHE A 819 6.45 11.68 -10.72
C PHE A 819 6.80 10.32 -10.09
N THR A 820 5.78 9.58 -9.67
CA THR A 820 5.94 8.35 -8.90
C THR A 820 6.24 7.12 -9.76
N ILE A 821 6.81 6.08 -9.14
CA ILE A 821 6.95 4.76 -9.77
C ILE A 821 5.59 4.23 -10.24
N GLU A 822 4.51 4.49 -9.48
CA GLU A 822 3.16 4.08 -9.86
C GLU A 822 2.69 4.71 -11.18
N GLU A 823 2.84 6.03 -11.31
CA GLU A 823 2.47 6.76 -12.53
C GLU A 823 3.27 6.27 -13.74
N CYS A 824 4.53 5.88 -13.54
CA CYS A 824 5.36 5.28 -14.58
C CYS A 824 4.76 3.99 -15.14
N TYR A 825 4.20 3.10 -14.31
CA TYR A 825 3.57 1.87 -14.80
C TYR A 825 2.36 2.15 -15.70
N ARG A 826 1.68 3.29 -15.53
CA ARG A 826 0.48 3.63 -16.31
C ARG A 826 0.79 4.19 -17.69
N LEU A 827 2.04 4.55 -17.97
CA LEU A 827 2.46 5.02 -19.28
C LEU A 827 2.37 3.90 -20.32
N ASN A 828 2.04 4.25 -21.57
CA ASN A 828 2.20 3.35 -22.71
C ASN A 828 3.45 3.75 -23.51
N LEU A 829 4.51 2.97 -23.33
CA LEU A 829 5.80 3.15 -23.98
C LEU A 829 6.06 2.10 -25.07
N ALA A 830 5.04 1.38 -25.55
CA ALA A 830 5.15 0.46 -26.67
C ALA A 830 5.64 1.21 -27.93
N GLY A 831 6.89 0.95 -28.34
CA GLY A 831 7.59 1.71 -29.39
C GLY A 831 8.73 2.61 -28.88
N THR A 832 8.96 2.68 -27.57
CA THR A 832 10.10 3.43 -26.99
C THR A 832 11.36 2.56 -27.02
N GLU A 833 12.33 2.92 -27.86
CA GLU A 833 13.59 2.18 -28.03
C GLU A 833 14.52 2.35 -26.82
N LEU A 834 14.52 3.54 -26.20
CA LEU A 834 15.40 3.88 -25.10
C LEU A 834 14.75 4.85 -24.12
N VAL A 835 14.76 4.49 -22.84
CA VAL A 835 14.57 5.45 -21.73
C VAL A 835 15.93 5.74 -21.09
N THR A 836 16.28 6.99 -20.89
CA THR A 836 17.50 7.39 -20.16
C THR A 836 17.11 8.01 -18.83
N LEU A 837 17.66 7.47 -17.75
CA LEU A 837 17.45 7.99 -16.40
C LEU A 837 18.78 8.53 -15.85
N ASN A 838 18.95 9.84 -15.94
CA ASN A 838 20.07 10.56 -15.36
C ASN A 838 19.62 11.30 -14.09
N GLY A 839 19.72 10.65 -12.94
CA GLY A 839 19.25 11.19 -11.67
C GLY A 839 19.81 10.39 -10.52
N CYS A 840 20.07 11.05 -9.37
CA CYS A 840 20.67 10.39 -8.21
C CYS A 840 19.85 9.13 -7.85
N THR A 841 20.50 7.97 -7.84
CA THR A 841 19.95 6.68 -7.36
C THR A 841 18.72 6.12 -8.09
N THR A 842 18.70 6.16 -9.43
CA THR A 842 17.69 5.43 -10.25
C THR A 842 17.78 3.90 -10.14
N ALA A 843 18.91 3.38 -9.64
CA ALA A 843 19.15 1.96 -9.40
C ALA A 843 19.01 1.53 -7.92
N TYR A 844 18.72 2.48 -7.01
CA TYR A 844 18.41 2.15 -5.63
C TYR A 844 16.94 1.78 -5.55
N GLY A 845 16.66 0.49 -5.49
CA GLY A 845 15.33 -0.07 -5.35
C GLY A 845 15.27 -1.04 -4.18
N MET A 846 14.06 -1.31 -3.71
CA MET A 846 13.84 -2.38 -2.74
C MET A 846 13.78 -3.69 -3.52
N GLU A 847 14.68 -4.63 -3.25
CA GLU A 847 14.50 -5.99 -3.74
C GLU A 847 13.42 -6.65 -2.88
N SER A 848 12.30 -6.99 -3.49
CA SER A 848 11.28 -7.81 -2.85
C SER A 848 11.18 -9.09 -3.66
N GLY A 849 11.18 -10.25 -3.00
CA GLY A 849 10.85 -11.51 -3.67
C GLY A 849 11.74 -11.89 -4.86
N GLY A 850 12.98 -11.38 -4.92
CA GLY A 850 13.93 -11.61 -6.01
C GLY A 850 13.82 -10.63 -7.18
N ALA A 851 12.86 -9.70 -7.16
CA ALA A 851 12.70 -8.66 -8.18
C ALA A 851 13.05 -7.27 -7.59
N LEU A 852 13.79 -6.47 -8.36
CA LEU A 852 14.12 -5.09 -7.98
C LEU A 852 12.92 -4.17 -8.24
N ILE A 853 12.39 -3.55 -7.18
CA ILE A 853 11.32 -2.55 -7.28
C ILE A 853 11.97 -1.18 -7.37
N ALA A 854 12.10 -0.72 -8.61
CA ALA A 854 12.72 0.54 -8.98
C ALA A 854 12.08 1.08 -10.27
N PHE A 855 12.40 2.33 -10.60
CA PHE A 855 12.03 2.95 -11.89
C PHE A 855 12.40 2.08 -13.10
N GLN A 856 13.52 1.35 -13.02
CA GLN A 856 13.94 0.43 -14.07
C GLN A 856 12.82 -0.56 -14.43
N SER A 857 12.32 -1.28 -13.44
CA SER A 857 11.23 -2.25 -13.63
C SER A 857 9.97 -1.56 -14.15
N ALA A 858 9.66 -0.35 -13.67
CA ALA A 858 8.48 0.40 -14.11
C ALA A 858 8.51 0.80 -15.58
N PHE A 859 9.65 1.28 -16.09
CA PHE A 859 9.79 1.62 -17.51
C PHE A 859 9.80 0.37 -18.41
N LEU A 860 10.39 -0.74 -17.95
CA LEU A 860 10.31 -2.01 -18.69
C LEU A 860 8.87 -2.53 -18.78
N ILE A 861 8.13 -2.45 -17.66
CA ILE A 861 6.68 -2.77 -17.62
C ILE A 861 5.91 -1.89 -18.59
N ALA A 862 6.14 -0.57 -18.56
CA ALA A 862 5.45 0.39 -19.41
C ALA A 862 5.67 0.18 -20.92
N GLY A 863 6.67 -0.60 -21.35
CA GLY A 863 6.91 -0.90 -22.78
C GLY A 863 8.29 -0.55 -23.31
N ALA A 864 9.18 0.04 -22.50
CA ALA A 864 10.51 0.43 -22.96
C ALA A 864 11.38 -0.79 -23.30
N GLN A 865 12.05 -0.75 -24.45
CA GLN A 865 12.90 -1.86 -24.89
C GLN A 865 14.24 -1.91 -24.15
N ARG A 866 14.84 -0.73 -23.91
CA ARG A 866 16.11 -0.56 -23.21
C ARG A 866 16.07 0.66 -22.33
N LEU A 867 16.86 0.61 -21.27
CA LEU A 867 17.09 1.69 -20.34
C LEU A 867 18.59 1.99 -20.28
N LEU A 868 18.97 3.27 -20.25
CA LEU A 868 20.28 3.71 -19.80
C LEU A 868 20.12 4.27 -18.39
N VAL A 869 20.73 3.62 -17.40
CA VAL A 869 20.51 3.94 -15.98
C VAL A 869 21.82 4.14 -15.25
N SER A 870 21.83 5.11 -14.33
CA SER A 870 22.98 5.34 -13.43
C SER A 870 23.06 4.23 -12.37
N LEU A 871 24.27 3.71 -12.13
CA LEU A 871 24.57 2.72 -11.09
C LEU A 871 24.82 3.37 -9.72
N TRP A 872 25.28 4.63 -9.70
CA TRP A 872 25.50 5.42 -8.49
C TRP A 872 25.38 6.92 -8.80
N PRO A 873 25.24 7.78 -7.77
CA PRO A 873 25.21 9.22 -7.96
C PRO A 873 26.51 9.77 -8.57
N ILE A 874 26.39 10.53 -9.66
CA ILE A 874 27.49 11.28 -10.29
C ILE A 874 27.18 12.77 -10.15
N LYS A 875 28.22 13.60 -10.04
CA LYS A 875 28.05 15.07 -10.12
C LYS A 875 27.50 15.46 -11.50
N ASP A 876 26.65 16.47 -11.53
CA ASP A 876 25.88 16.82 -12.72
C ASP A 876 26.76 17.21 -13.93
N GLU A 877 27.94 17.83 -13.69
CA GLU A 877 28.90 18.23 -14.74
C GLU A 877 29.45 17.02 -15.55
N PRO A 878 30.16 16.04 -14.93
CA PRO A 878 30.55 14.82 -15.64
C PRO A 878 29.39 14.04 -16.26
N ALA A 879 28.22 14.03 -15.62
CA ALA A 879 27.04 13.34 -16.14
C ALA A 879 26.54 13.98 -17.45
N ALA A 880 26.44 15.32 -17.50
CA ALA A 880 26.05 16.06 -18.69
C ALA A 880 27.02 15.81 -19.88
N GLY A 881 28.33 15.78 -19.60
CA GLY A 881 29.35 15.45 -20.59
C GLY A 881 29.19 14.02 -21.14
N LEU A 882 29.04 13.04 -20.24
CA LEU A 882 28.81 11.64 -20.62
C LEU A 882 27.56 11.49 -21.50
N MET A 883 26.46 12.17 -21.16
CA MET A 883 25.22 12.11 -21.93
C MET A 883 25.39 12.70 -23.33
N ALA A 884 26.10 13.82 -23.49
CA ALA A 884 26.39 14.39 -24.80
C ALA A 884 27.17 13.39 -25.69
N HIS A 885 28.22 12.75 -25.16
CA HIS A 885 28.97 11.73 -25.89
C HIS A 885 28.10 10.50 -26.22
N PHE A 886 27.28 10.05 -25.27
CA PHE A 886 26.38 8.92 -25.47
C PHE A 886 25.39 9.17 -26.61
N TYR A 887 24.72 10.31 -26.63
CA TYR A 887 23.75 10.64 -27.67
C TYR A 887 24.40 10.83 -29.04
N GLN A 888 25.60 11.42 -29.11
CA GLN A 888 26.38 11.50 -30.35
C GLN A 888 26.71 10.11 -30.90
N ASN A 889 27.21 9.21 -30.03
CA ASN A 889 27.52 7.83 -30.39
C ASN A 889 26.26 7.02 -30.74
N LEU A 890 25.12 7.29 -30.09
CA LEU A 890 23.84 6.64 -30.37
C LEU A 890 23.33 6.96 -31.78
N MET A 891 23.46 8.22 -32.24
CA MET A 891 23.05 8.61 -33.59
C MET A 891 23.90 7.94 -34.69
N GLN A 892 25.14 7.56 -34.38
CA GLN A 892 26.03 6.88 -35.32
C GLN A 892 25.83 5.36 -35.34
N THR A 893 25.66 4.76 -34.16
CA THR A 893 25.69 3.29 -33.99
C THR A 893 24.31 2.64 -34.04
N GLN A 894 23.25 3.40 -33.75
CA GLN A 894 21.86 2.92 -33.64
C GLN A 894 21.66 1.76 -32.64
N SER A 895 22.60 1.57 -31.71
CA SER A 895 22.53 0.56 -30.66
C SER A 895 22.96 1.16 -29.33
N PRO A 896 22.06 1.24 -28.31
CA PRO A 896 22.41 1.81 -27.01
C PRO A 896 23.62 1.16 -26.35
N ALA A 897 23.76 -0.17 -26.44
CA ALA A 897 24.91 -0.87 -25.85
C ALA A 897 26.23 -0.53 -26.55
N VAL A 898 26.22 -0.43 -27.88
CA VAL A 898 27.41 -0.05 -28.65
C VAL A 898 27.76 1.41 -28.40
N ALA A 899 26.76 2.30 -28.36
CA ALA A 899 26.92 3.71 -28.04
C ALA A 899 27.52 3.91 -26.65
N LEU A 900 27.03 3.18 -25.64
CA LEU A 900 27.58 3.24 -24.29
C LEU A 900 29.03 2.73 -24.27
N ARG A 901 29.33 1.58 -24.89
CA ARG A 901 30.70 1.06 -24.96
C ARG A 901 31.66 2.04 -25.63
N GLN A 902 31.25 2.68 -26.72
CA GLN A 902 32.08 3.68 -27.38
C GLN A 902 32.31 4.90 -26.48
N THR A 903 31.25 5.39 -25.84
CA THR A 903 31.32 6.51 -24.88
C THR A 903 32.25 6.20 -23.71
N GLN A 904 32.17 4.99 -23.16
CA GLN A 904 33.06 4.51 -22.10
C GLN A 904 34.52 4.50 -22.55
N ARG A 905 34.80 4.08 -23.80
CA ARG A 905 36.15 4.13 -24.38
C ARG A 905 36.62 5.57 -24.58
N ASP A 906 35.78 6.44 -25.12
CA ASP A 906 36.15 7.84 -25.36
C ASP A 906 36.54 8.54 -24.05
N LEU A 907 35.73 8.37 -23.01
CA LEU A 907 35.97 8.92 -21.66
C LEU A 907 37.19 8.28 -20.97
N LEU A 908 37.43 6.98 -21.19
CA LEU A 908 38.61 6.29 -20.64
C LEU A 908 39.93 6.86 -21.19
N HIS A 909 39.93 7.37 -22.43
CA HIS A 909 41.10 7.97 -23.06
C HIS A 909 41.26 9.47 -22.75
N ASP A 910 40.28 10.11 -22.11
CA ASP A 910 40.39 11.48 -21.61
C ASP A 910 40.98 11.46 -20.18
N PRO A 911 42.18 12.01 -19.95
CA PRO A 911 42.80 12.04 -18.62
C PRO A 911 41.93 12.67 -17.51
N ALA A 912 41.04 13.61 -17.86
CA ALA A 912 40.15 14.26 -16.89
C ALA A 912 38.98 13.35 -16.46
N LEU A 913 38.62 12.38 -17.30
CA LEU A 913 37.43 11.52 -17.15
C LEU A 913 37.77 10.03 -17.03
N ALA A 914 39.06 9.66 -17.12
CA ALA A 914 39.56 8.29 -17.12
C ALA A 914 39.31 7.50 -15.83
N HIS A 915 38.87 8.15 -14.74
CA HIS A 915 38.55 7.45 -13.50
C HIS A 915 37.28 6.59 -13.66
N PRO A 916 37.29 5.29 -13.31
CA PRO A 916 36.14 4.38 -13.47
C PRO A 916 34.83 4.91 -12.88
N ALA A 917 34.89 5.58 -11.73
CA ALA A 917 33.74 6.24 -11.09
C ALA A 917 32.93 7.18 -12.01
N ILE A 918 33.53 7.68 -13.10
CA ILE A 918 32.90 8.58 -14.07
C ILE A 918 32.38 7.79 -15.27
N TRP A 919 33.28 7.16 -16.04
CA TRP A 919 32.91 6.55 -17.31
C TRP A 919 32.09 5.26 -17.15
N SER A 920 32.24 4.52 -16.05
CA SER A 920 31.55 3.24 -15.84
C SER A 920 30.26 3.36 -15.03
N ALA A 921 29.75 4.57 -14.85
CA ALA A 921 28.66 4.84 -13.92
C ALA A 921 27.27 4.60 -14.51
N PHE A 922 27.16 4.28 -15.81
CA PHE A 922 25.92 3.90 -16.45
C PHE A 922 25.98 2.47 -17.00
N ALA A 923 24.81 1.82 -17.03
CA ALA A 923 24.62 0.53 -17.65
C ALA A 923 23.39 0.56 -18.58
N VAL A 924 23.44 -0.22 -19.66
CA VAL A 924 22.27 -0.50 -20.49
C VAL A 924 21.56 -1.72 -19.93
N MET A 925 20.32 -1.52 -19.52
CA MET A 925 19.40 -2.59 -19.15
C MET A 925 18.41 -2.83 -20.30
N ARG A 926 18.03 -4.07 -20.56
CA ARG A 926 17.02 -4.40 -21.57
C ARG A 926 15.81 -5.08 -20.96
N ARG A 927 14.71 -5.00 -21.72
CA ARG A 927 13.57 -5.91 -21.60
C ARG A 927 13.95 -7.28 -22.16
#